data_AF-A0A7K7DT19-F1
#
_entry.id   AF-A0A7K7DT19-F1
#
_cell.length_a   1.000
_cell.length_b   1.000
_cell.length_c   1.000
_cell.angle_alpha   90.00
_cell.angle_beta   90.00
_cell.angle_gamma   90.00
#
_symmetry.space_group_name_H-M   'P 1'
#
loop_
_entity.id
_entity.type
_entity.pdbx_description
1 polymer ?
#
loop_
_entity_poly.entity_id
_entity_poly.type
_entity_poly.pdbx_seq_one_letter_code
_entity_poly.pdbx_strand_id
1 'polypeptide(L)'
;FTGPSRVLDLEAESIRETSVTLEWVVTDSASGTYTYRIEFENGTSVQTQNVSDITANITGLIPGTKYNFTVFAVAADNETEGEGASTDVYTRPSRVLDLEAESIRVTSVTLEWVVTDSASGTYTYRIEFENGTSVQTQNVSDITANITGLIPGTKYNFTVFAVAADNETEGEGESIEVYTRPSRVLDPKAESIRETSVTLEWVVTDSASGTYTYRIEFENGTSVQTQNVSDNRAEIRDLISGRKYNFTVFAVAADNKTEGEGVSIDVYTIPVSVNSLRCEPVAKQPYLVLKWKCPSGDNSGFKIKISNTSEEKTASPCDVEGLEQTIDTPHLSFFSTYTVTIITLSNGPESSPVDKLCHTSITDPPPPTEVPSVKAISHSSLSVEFSDFDSLNGPLEAYAIMITTEDPSSESLKSKLNNTYRDFKKKMTTTYVTYVIKTEQAESRSSHSRDGKNIINVGKGNTVYGYENGPLIPLCSYRACVAGFTNITFMANMIEGQDSYVSFSPCSEPVLLPQDPGVIAGVVIGCLLAIFAVVAVGGFIFWRRRRKDKRNTEVSFSPIKSKMIKVENFESYFKKQQADSNCGFAEEYEELKSAGVHQPKFAAELPENRGKNRYNNVLPYDISRVKLSNQSSGTGDYINANYMPGYNSKKAFIAAQGPLPNTIEDFWQMIWEKSIYSIVMLTKCVEQARTKCEQYWPDKQPKSYGDIIVTMVSEVVLPEWTIRDFTVEKSNTPESHTVRQFHFTSWPDHGVPETTDLLINFRHLVHEYTSQNPVDSPTLVHCSAGVGRTGTFIAIDRLIQQMEMENTVDVYGVVYDLRMHRPLMVQTEDQYVFLNQCVMDIIKSQRERKTDLIYQNVTAMAIYENFTPGPAFGKANGYHA
;
A
#
# COMPACT_ATOMS: atom_id res chain seq x y z
N PHE A 1 94.75 -46.89 65.05
CA PHE A 1 94.30 -47.49 63.79
C PHE A 1 95.04 -46.78 62.64
N THR A 2 95.09 -47.30 61.41
CA THR A 2 95.58 -46.51 60.25
C THR A 2 94.43 -45.67 59.71
N GLY A 3 94.71 -44.45 59.24
CA GLY A 3 93.68 -43.58 58.66
C GLY A 3 92.96 -44.24 57.48
N PRO A 4 91.61 -44.25 57.47
CA PRO A 4 90.83 -44.66 56.30
C PRO A 4 91.20 -43.83 55.05
N SER A 5 91.09 -44.44 53.86
CA SER A 5 91.20 -43.68 52.60
C SER A 5 90.04 -42.69 52.46
N ARG A 6 90.26 -41.62 51.70
CA ARG A 6 89.18 -40.70 51.32
C ARG A 6 88.05 -41.45 50.61
N VAL A 7 86.81 -41.05 50.85
CA VAL A 7 85.68 -41.56 50.06
C VAL A 7 85.79 -41.08 48.62
N LEU A 8 85.26 -41.86 47.68
CA LEU A 8 85.29 -41.58 46.24
C LEU A 8 83.86 -41.39 45.72
N ASP A 9 83.72 -40.70 44.59
CA ASP A 9 82.45 -40.51 43.89
C ASP A 9 81.32 -40.00 44.80
N LEU A 10 81.64 -39.02 45.66
CA LEU A 10 80.66 -38.38 46.54
C LEU A 10 79.71 -37.51 45.70
N GLU A 11 78.45 -37.93 45.60
CA GLU A 11 77.42 -37.26 44.81
C GLU A 11 76.10 -37.16 45.58
N ALA A 12 75.25 -36.21 45.17
CA ALA A 12 73.89 -36.09 45.70
C ALA A 12 72.93 -36.91 44.83
N GLU A 13 72.46 -38.03 45.36
CA GLU A 13 71.51 -38.93 44.71
C GLU A 13 70.12 -38.29 44.56
N SER A 14 69.66 -37.57 45.59
CA SER A 14 68.40 -36.85 45.55
C SER A 14 68.43 -35.54 46.34
N ILE A 15 67.86 -34.49 45.74
CA ILE A 15 67.82 -33.15 46.31
C ILE A 15 66.34 -32.76 46.45
N ARG A 16 65.93 -32.39 47.67
CA ARG A 16 64.59 -31.90 48.02
C ARG A 16 64.67 -30.51 48.64
N GLU A 17 63.52 -29.96 49.05
CA GLU A 17 63.44 -28.62 49.64
C GLU A 17 64.24 -28.49 50.94
N THR A 18 64.09 -29.46 51.84
CA THR A 18 64.70 -29.43 53.18
C THR A 18 65.58 -30.63 53.47
N SER A 19 65.92 -31.41 52.44
CA SER A 19 66.79 -32.59 52.58
C SER A 19 67.60 -32.91 51.34
N VAL A 20 68.78 -33.52 51.55
CA VAL A 20 69.68 -34.02 50.50
C VAL A 20 70.12 -35.43 50.88
N THR A 21 70.02 -36.37 49.95
CA THR A 21 70.57 -37.71 50.09
C THR A 21 71.90 -37.79 49.36
N LEU A 22 72.96 -38.11 50.10
CA LEU A 22 74.32 -38.29 49.60
C LEU A 22 74.66 -39.77 49.49
N GLU A 23 75.43 -40.13 48.47
CA GLU A 23 76.02 -41.46 48.29
C GLU A 23 77.51 -41.33 47.98
N TRP A 24 78.32 -42.29 48.44
CA TRP A 24 79.75 -42.35 48.14
C TRP A 24 80.26 -43.78 48.11
N VAL A 25 81.45 -43.96 47.54
CA VAL A 25 82.11 -45.27 47.40
C VAL A 25 83.36 -45.34 48.28
N VAL A 26 83.61 -46.51 48.88
CA VAL A 26 84.80 -46.79 49.68
C VAL A 26 85.50 -48.05 49.17
N THR A 27 86.78 -47.94 48.85
CA THR A 27 87.60 -49.02 48.27
C THR A 27 88.45 -49.77 49.29
N ASP A 28 88.44 -49.34 50.56
CA ASP A 28 89.19 -49.99 51.63
C ASP A 28 88.61 -51.37 51.96
N SER A 29 89.49 -52.36 52.13
CA SER A 29 89.08 -53.73 52.49
C SER A 29 88.47 -53.87 53.89
N ALA A 30 88.64 -52.86 54.76
CA ALA A 30 88.06 -52.78 56.09
C ALA A 30 86.77 -51.90 56.16
N SER A 31 86.24 -51.46 55.02
CA SER A 31 85.13 -50.50 54.92
C SER A 31 83.85 -50.93 55.67
N GLY A 32 83.59 -52.23 55.81
CA GLY A 32 82.44 -52.76 56.56
C GLY A 32 82.48 -52.51 58.08
N THR A 33 83.54 -51.88 58.60
CA THR A 33 83.67 -51.49 60.01
C THR A 33 83.77 -49.98 60.21
N TYR A 34 83.66 -49.20 59.14
CA TYR A 34 83.78 -47.75 59.20
C TYR A 34 82.44 -47.12 59.59
N THR A 35 82.53 -46.00 60.29
CA THR A 35 81.43 -45.02 60.40
C THR A 35 81.82 -43.80 59.58
N TYR A 36 80.84 -42.98 59.21
CA TYR A 36 81.07 -41.79 58.39
C TYR A 36 80.58 -40.57 59.14
N ARG A 37 81.47 -39.59 59.33
CA ARG A 37 81.12 -38.27 59.84
C ARG A 37 80.91 -37.34 58.67
N ILE A 38 79.70 -36.80 58.55
CA ILE A 38 79.31 -35.86 57.51
C ILE A 38 79.27 -34.49 58.15
N GLU A 39 80.09 -33.59 57.67
CA GLU A 39 80.06 -32.18 58.02
C GLU A 39 79.36 -31.41 56.91
N PHE A 40 78.39 -30.58 57.24
CA PHE A 40 77.68 -29.76 56.26
C PHE A 40 77.53 -28.33 56.74
N GLU A 41 77.86 -27.40 55.86
CA GLU A 41 77.86 -25.97 56.15
C GLU A 41 77.22 -25.14 55.04
N ASN A 42 76.54 -24.06 55.42
CA ASN A 42 75.94 -23.08 54.51
C ASN A 42 76.58 -21.69 54.60
N GLY A 43 77.82 -21.63 55.11
CA GLY A 43 78.57 -20.40 55.37
C GLY A 43 78.21 -19.65 56.66
N THR A 44 77.10 -19.99 57.33
CA THR A 44 76.70 -19.37 58.62
C THR A 44 76.58 -20.37 59.77
N SER A 45 76.30 -21.62 59.47
CA SER A 45 76.20 -22.71 60.44
C SER A 45 76.94 -23.93 59.90
N VAL A 46 77.65 -24.62 60.79
CA VAL A 46 78.29 -25.91 60.54
C VAL A 46 77.58 -26.94 61.41
N GLN A 47 77.10 -28.01 60.81
CA GLN A 47 76.46 -29.14 61.49
C GLN A 47 77.15 -30.43 61.12
N THR A 48 77.04 -31.44 61.98
CA THR A 48 77.61 -32.76 61.74
C THR A 48 76.59 -33.86 61.99
N GLN A 49 76.65 -34.91 61.17
CA GLN A 49 75.83 -36.11 61.29
C GLN A 49 76.69 -37.34 61.09
N ASN A 50 76.55 -38.34 61.96
CA ASN A 50 77.27 -39.60 61.84
C ASN A 50 76.33 -40.68 61.31
N VAL A 51 76.80 -41.46 60.35
CA VAL A 51 76.08 -42.60 59.75
C VAL A 51 76.97 -43.83 59.66
N SER A 52 76.37 -45.01 59.55
CA SER A 52 77.08 -46.28 59.36
C SER A 52 77.00 -46.83 57.93
N ASP A 53 76.08 -46.30 57.12
CA ASP A 53 75.90 -46.71 55.73
C ASP A 53 76.65 -45.76 54.78
N ILE A 54 76.90 -46.21 53.55
CA ILE A 54 77.54 -45.41 52.48
C ILE A 54 76.57 -44.40 51.81
N THR A 55 75.35 -44.31 52.34
CA THR A 55 74.31 -43.37 51.93
C THR A 55 73.80 -42.62 53.15
N ALA A 56 73.53 -41.33 53.03
CA ALA A 56 72.98 -40.53 54.12
C ALA A 56 71.92 -39.54 53.65
N ASN A 57 70.76 -39.57 54.29
CA ASN A 57 69.73 -38.54 54.12
C ASN A 57 69.88 -37.47 55.20
N ILE A 58 70.28 -36.27 54.79
CA ILE A 58 70.43 -35.09 55.64
C ILE A 58 69.13 -34.29 55.56
N THR A 59 68.47 -34.05 56.69
CA THR A 59 67.16 -33.36 56.77
C THR A 59 67.23 -32.10 57.62
N GLY A 60 66.26 -31.19 57.47
CA GLY A 60 66.21 -29.93 58.22
C GLY A 60 67.06 -28.82 57.61
N LEU A 61 67.42 -28.97 56.34
CA LEU A 61 68.14 -27.97 55.57
C LEU A 61 67.18 -26.82 55.17
N ILE A 62 67.75 -25.63 54.98
CA ILE A 62 67.02 -24.45 54.51
C ILE A 62 66.81 -24.55 52.99
N PRO A 63 65.60 -24.32 52.44
CA PRO A 63 65.34 -24.31 50.99
C PRO A 63 66.19 -23.31 50.19
N GLY A 64 66.50 -23.67 48.94
CA GLY A 64 67.26 -22.88 47.97
C GLY A 64 68.64 -22.40 48.44
N THR A 65 69.24 -23.08 49.43
CA THR A 65 70.49 -22.67 50.08
C THR A 65 71.63 -23.58 49.66
N LYS A 66 72.81 -23.00 49.37
CA LYS A 66 74.02 -23.76 49.08
C LYS A 66 74.54 -24.43 50.36
N TYR A 67 74.77 -25.73 50.31
CA TYR A 67 75.50 -26.47 51.35
C TYR A 67 76.75 -27.10 50.75
N ASN A 68 77.87 -26.96 51.46
CA ASN A 68 79.07 -27.76 51.23
C ASN A 68 79.00 -28.97 52.17
N PHE A 69 78.97 -30.17 51.60
CA PHE A 69 78.96 -31.43 52.35
C PHE A 69 80.33 -32.08 52.26
N THR A 70 80.98 -32.31 53.41
CA THR A 70 82.27 -33.00 53.52
C THR A 70 82.12 -34.30 54.29
N VAL A 71 82.46 -35.44 53.67
CA VAL A 71 82.34 -36.78 54.26
C VAL A 71 83.71 -37.30 54.66
N PHE A 72 83.86 -37.63 55.95
CA PHE A 72 85.05 -38.24 56.53
C PHE A 72 84.77 -39.71 56.89
N ALA A 73 85.59 -40.63 56.38
CA ALA A 73 85.56 -42.02 56.82
C ALA A 73 86.29 -42.15 58.17
N VAL A 74 85.65 -42.76 59.16
CA VAL A 74 86.15 -42.93 60.52
C VAL A 74 86.36 -44.43 60.78
N ALA A 75 87.57 -44.79 61.23
CA ALA A 75 87.89 -46.17 61.53
C ALA A 75 87.08 -46.69 62.74
N ALA A 76 87.07 -48.01 62.96
CA ALA A 76 86.28 -48.66 64.00
C ALA A 76 86.60 -48.22 65.46
N ASP A 77 87.69 -47.49 65.69
CA ASP A 77 87.98 -46.84 66.99
C ASP A 77 87.16 -45.58 67.24
N ASN A 78 86.43 -45.09 66.23
CA ASN A 78 85.63 -43.87 66.29
C ASN A 78 86.47 -42.61 66.62
N GLU A 79 87.79 -42.66 66.38
CA GLU A 79 88.75 -41.59 66.64
C GLU A 79 89.64 -41.30 65.42
N THR A 80 90.03 -42.31 64.64
CA THR A 80 90.94 -42.12 63.49
C THR A 80 90.14 -41.76 62.23
N GLU A 81 90.21 -40.49 61.80
CA GLU A 81 89.53 -39.98 60.59
C GLU A 81 90.45 -39.94 59.36
N GLY A 82 89.89 -40.22 58.18
CA GLY A 82 90.53 -40.07 56.87
C GLY A 82 90.44 -38.65 56.29
N GLU A 83 91.01 -38.44 55.10
CA GLU A 83 90.86 -37.18 54.36
C GLU A 83 89.40 -37.03 53.88
N GLY A 84 88.81 -35.85 54.10
CA GLY A 84 87.43 -35.57 53.70
C GLY A 84 87.27 -35.37 52.19
N ALA A 85 86.18 -35.88 51.62
CA ALA A 85 85.75 -35.52 50.27
C ALA A 85 84.56 -34.57 50.35
N SER A 86 84.55 -33.52 49.52
CA SER A 86 83.52 -32.47 49.58
C SER A 86 82.73 -32.36 48.28
N THR A 87 81.45 -32.03 48.39
CA THR A 87 80.57 -31.67 47.26
C THR A 87 79.68 -30.49 47.63
N ASP A 88 79.38 -29.63 46.65
CA ASP A 88 78.53 -28.45 46.82
C ASP A 88 77.16 -28.73 46.20
N VAL A 89 76.09 -28.52 46.96
CA VAL A 89 74.72 -28.80 46.52
C VAL A 89 73.79 -27.71 46.99
N TYR A 90 72.91 -27.22 46.11
CA TYR A 90 71.79 -26.37 46.51
C TYR A 90 70.59 -27.25 46.84
N THR A 91 69.93 -26.98 47.97
CA THR A 91 68.58 -27.52 48.21
C THR A 91 67.59 -26.91 47.23
N ARG A 92 66.48 -27.60 46.95
CA ARG A 92 65.43 -27.02 46.09
C ARG A 92 64.75 -25.84 46.80
N PRO A 93 64.45 -24.73 46.11
CA PRO A 93 63.51 -23.73 46.63
C PRO A 93 62.13 -24.33 46.91
N SER A 94 61.39 -23.77 47.86
CA SER A 94 59.97 -24.09 48.05
C SER A 94 59.15 -23.54 46.88
N ARG A 95 57.99 -24.15 46.59
CA ARG A 95 57.04 -23.60 45.62
C ARG A 95 56.59 -22.19 46.01
N VAL A 96 56.31 -21.35 45.01
CA VAL A 96 55.73 -20.01 45.24
C VAL A 96 54.31 -20.13 45.79
N LEU A 97 53.85 -19.13 46.53
CA LEU A 97 52.54 -19.07 47.16
C LEU A 97 51.73 -17.88 46.62
N ASP A 98 50.41 -17.93 46.78
CA ASP A 98 49.48 -16.85 46.42
C ASP A 98 49.71 -16.30 45.00
N LEU A 99 49.95 -17.21 44.04
CA LEU A 99 50.13 -16.84 42.63
C LEU A 99 48.81 -16.29 42.07
N GLU A 100 48.81 -15.00 41.75
CA GLU A 100 47.64 -14.30 41.23
C GLU A 100 47.97 -13.46 39.99
N ALA A 101 46.95 -13.23 39.15
CA ALA A 101 47.05 -12.32 38.01
C ALA A 101 46.58 -10.92 38.42
N GLU A 102 47.53 -10.07 38.80
CA GLU A 102 47.29 -8.69 39.24
C GLU A 102 46.58 -7.86 38.15
N SER A 103 47.04 -7.97 36.90
CA SER A 103 46.45 -7.23 35.78
C SER A 103 46.40 -8.07 34.50
N ILE A 104 45.22 -8.12 33.89
CA ILE A 104 44.96 -8.84 32.65
C ILE A 104 44.67 -7.80 31.56
N ARG A 105 45.50 -7.76 30.53
CA ARG A 105 45.37 -6.88 29.35
C ARG A 105 45.10 -7.69 28.09
N VAL A 106 45.04 -7.02 26.95
CA VAL A 106 44.72 -7.63 25.64
C VAL A 106 45.83 -8.58 25.18
N THR A 107 47.10 -8.19 25.32
CA THR A 107 48.27 -8.97 24.89
C THR A 107 49.29 -9.20 25.99
N SER A 108 48.93 -8.92 27.24
CA SER A 108 49.83 -9.10 28.38
C SER A 108 49.09 -9.45 29.67
N VAL A 109 49.79 -10.15 30.57
CA VAL A 109 49.32 -10.48 31.92
C VAL A 109 50.45 -10.17 32.91
N THR A 110 50.13 -9.47 33.98
CA THR A 110 51.04 -9.28 35.12
C THR A 110 50.71 -10.31 36.19
N LEU A 111 51.70 -11.10 36.58
CA LEU A 111 51.64 -12.07 37.67
C LEU A 111 52.38 -11.53 38.89
N GLU A 112 51.87 -11.86 40.07
CA GLU A 112 52.52 -11.62 41.36
C GLU A 112 52.41 -12.90 42.22
N TRP A 113 53.44 -13.15 43.03
CA TRP A 113 53.48 -14.28 43.95
C TRP A 113 54.30 -13.95 45.19
N VAL A 114 54.20 -14.82 46.20
CA VAL A 114 54.89 -14.69 47.49
C VAL A 114 55.86 -15.84 47.68
N VAL A 115 57.01 -15.55 48.29
CA VAL A 115 58.01 -16.55 48.69
C VAL A 115 58.36 -16.36 50.16
N THR A 116 58.32 -17.45 50.93
CA THR A 116 58.56 -17.43 52.39
C THR A 116 59.94 -17.95 52.78
N ASP A 117 60.71 -18.46 51.83
CA ASP A 117 62.04 -18.99 52.09
C ASP A 117 62.99 -17.87 52.53
N SER A 118 63.81 -18.15 53.55
CA SER A 118 64.80 -17.19 54.04
C SER A 118 65.89 -16.88 53.02
N ALA A 119 66.10 -17.74 52.03
CA ALA A 119 67.06 -17.53 50.93
C ALA A 119 66.44 -16.87 49.68
N SER A 120 65.16 -16.49 49.72
CA SER A 120 64.42 -15.94 48.55
C SER A 120 65.05 -14.73 47.87
N GLY A 121 65.86 -13.94 48.60
CA GLY A 121 66.56 -12.78 48.04
C GLY A 121 67.63 -13.10 46.99
N THR A 122 68.00 -14.36 46.81
CA THR A 122 68.94 -14.82 45.77
C THR A 122 68.27 -15.61 44.65
N TYR A 123 66.95 -15.79 44.69
CA TYR A 123 66.24 -16.60 43.72
C TYR A 123 66.06 -15.85 42.39
N THR A 124 66.03 -16.62 41.31
CA THR A 124 65.41 -16.21 40.06
C THR A 124 64.16 -17.05 39.84
N TYR A 125 63.25 -16.59 38.98
CA TYR A 125 62.00 -17.26 38.71
C TYR A 125 61.88 -17.57 37.24
N ARG A 126 61.67 -18.85 36.91
CA ARG A 126 61.35 -19.31 35.55
C ARG A 126 59.84 -19.42 35.44
N ILE A 127 59.27 -18.69 34.51
CA ILE A 127 57.83 -18.67 34.23
C ILE A 127 57.62 -19.41 32.92
N GLU A 128 56.89 -20.50 32.96
CA GLU A 128 56.43 -21.22 31.79
C GLU A 128 54.98 -20.85 31.51
N PHE A 129 54.65 -20.54 30.26
CA PHE A 129 53.28 -20.21 29.87
C PHE A 129 52.90 -20.86 28.55
N GLU A 130 51.72 -21.49 28.55
CA GLU A 130 51.22 -22.26 27.42
C GLU A 130 49.76 -21.97 27.11
N ASN A 131 49.39 -22.08 25.84
CA ASN A 131 48.01 -21.94 25.35
C ASN A 131 47.49 -23.21 24.63
N GLY A 132 48.12 -24.35 24.90
CA GLY A 132 47.83 -25.65 24.28
C GLY A 132 48.47 -25.88 22.90
N THR A 133 49.01 -24.85 22.26
CA THR A 133 49.71 -24.97 20.95
C THR A 133 51.17 -24.53 20.99
N SER A 134 51.50 -23.61 21.88
CA SER A 134 52.85 -23.10 22.09
C SER A 134 53.15 -23.10 23.58
N VAL A 135 54.39 -23.45 23.93
CA VAL A 135 54.97 -23.30 25.26
C VAL A 135 56.10 -22.29 25.15
N GLN A 136 56.13 -21.29 26.03
CA GLN A 136 57.17 -20.28 26.10
C GLN A 136 57.65 -20.12 27.54
N THR A 137 58.88 -19.65 27.71
CA THR A 137 59.46 -19.43 29.04
C THR A 137 60.07 -18.04 29.16
N GLN A 138 59.93 -17.42 30.33
CA GLN A 138 60.53 -16.14 30.68
C GLN A 138 61.17 -16.22 32.07
N ASN A 139 62.40 -15.72 32.21
CA ASN A 139 63.07 -15.66 33.50
C ASN A 139 63.02 -14.23 34.05
N VAL A 140 62.73 -14.10 35.35
CA VAL A 140 62.71 -12.82 36.08
C VAL A 140 63.42 -12.94 37.42
N SER A 141 63.75 -11.80 38.03
CA SER A 141 64.41 -11.76 39.35
C SER A 141 63.51 -11.15 40.43
N ASP A 142 62.45 -10.46 40.04
CA ASP A 142 61.45 -9.91 40.95
C ASP A 142 60.32 -10.92 41.18
N ILE A 143 59.57 -10.75 42.26
CA ILE A 143 58.35 -11.54 42.58
C ILE A 143 57.12 -11.13 41.76
N THR A 144 57.32 -10.23 40.79
CA THR A 144 56.31 -9.80 39.83
C THR A 144 56.86 -9.94 38.42
N ALA A 145 55.99 -10.28 37.47
CA ALA A 145 56.37 -10.40 36.06
C ALA A 145 55.26 -9.93 35.13
N ASN A 146 55.63 -9.11 34.14
CA ASN A 146 54.75 -8.73 33.05
C ASN A 146 55.08 -9.55 31.81
N ILE A 147 54.21 -10.49 31.47
CA ILE A 147 54.33 -11.37 30.30
C ILE A 147 53.61 -10.68 29.14
N THR A 148 54.31 -10.41 28.03
CA THR A 148 53.78 -9.68 26.87
C THR A 148 53.83 -10.54 25.60
N GLY A 149 53.13 -10.10 24.54
CA GLY A 149 53.09 -10.82 23.27
C GLY A 149 52.10 -11.99 23.25
N LEU A 150 51.16 -12.01 24.19
CA LEU A 150 50.10 -13.02 24.28
C LEU A 150 49.01 -12.75 23.24
N ILE A 151 48.33 -13.81 22.82
CA ILE A 151 47.21 -13.72 21.87
C ILE A 151 45.96 -13.24 22.62
N PRO A 152 45.18 -12.27 22.09
CA PRO A 152 43.94 -11.79 22.71
C PRO A 152 42.88 -12.89 22.90
N GLY A 153 42.08 -12.76 23.96
CA GLY A 153 40.96 -13.66 24.31
C GLY A 153 41.32 -15.15 24.44
N THR A 154 42.60 -15.46 24.64
CA THR A 154 43.12 -16.83 24.64
C THR A 154 43.42 -17.27 26.07
N LYS A 155 43.09 -18.53 26.39
CA LYS A 155 43.42 -19.15 27.67
C LYS A 155 44.92 -19.46 27.72
N TYR A 156 45.57 -19.02 28.79
CA TYR A 156 46.94 -19.39 29.11
C TYR A 156 47.01 -20.06 30.48
N ASN A 157 47.82 -21.10 30.59
CA ASN A 157 48.25 -21.69 31.85
C ASN A 157 49.65 -21.19 32.15
N PHE A 158 49.84 -20.48 33.26
CA PHE A 158 51.13 -19.94 33.71
C PHE A 158 51.63 -20.75 34.89
N THR A 159 52.86 -21.27 34.81
CA THR A 159 53.52 -22.00 35.89
C THR A 159 54.79 -21.28 36.30
N VAL A 160 54.92 -20.93 37.59
CA VAL A 160 56.07 -20.21 38.12
C VAL A 160 56.92 -21.15 38.97
N PHE A 161 58.21 -21.26 38.63
CA PHE A 161 59.20 -22.06 39.34
C PHE A 161 60.24 -21.15 40.01
N ALA A 162 60.48 -21.35 41.30
CA ALA A 162 61.60 -20.71 42.00
C ALA A 162 62.90 -21.48 41.70
N VAL A 163 63.94 -20.75 41.32
CA VAL A 163 65.25 -21.29 40.95
C VAL A 163 66.30 -20.74 41.90
N ALA A 164 67.13 -21.62 42.46
CA ALA A 164 68.19 -21.24 43.39
C ALA A 164 69.28 -20.39 42.70
N ALA A 165 70.22 -19.87 43.49
CA ALA A 165 71.25 -18.94 43.02
C ALA A 165 72.24 -19.53 41.98
N ASP A 166 72.22 -20.85 41.79
CA ASP A 166 72.97 -21.55 40.74
C ASP A 166 72.30 -21.45 39.35
N ASN A 167 71.07 -20.93 39.27
CA ASN A 167 70.23 -20.91 38.07
C ASN A 167 69.94 -22.30 37.46
N GLU A 168 70.12 -23.37 38.25
CA GLU A 168 69.93 -24.75 37.81
C GLU A 168 68.98 -25.52 38.72
N THR A 169 69.08 -25.34 40.04
CA THR A 169 68.27 -26.08 41.01
C THR A 169 66.88 -25.46 41.14
N GLU A 170 65.87 -26.17 40.62
CA GLU A 170 64.47 -25.71 40.54
C GLU A 170 63.55 -26.40 41.58
N GLY A 171 62.68 -25.58 42.20
CA GLY A 171 61.60 -26.01 43.09
C GLY A 171 60.38 -26.58 42.36
N GLU A 172 59.33 -26.92 43.11
CA GLU A 172 58.04 -27.27 42.50
C GLU A 172 57.35 -26.02 41.93
N GLY A 173 56.69 -26.17 40.77
CA GLY A 173 55.98 -25.07 40.11
C GLY A 173 54.54 -24.91 40.61
N GLU A 174 54.08 -23.67 40.72
CA GLU A 174 52.68 -23.34 41.01
C GLU A 174 52.01 -22.73 39.76
N SER A 175 50.76 -23.13 39.47
CA SER A 175 50.10 -22.80 38.21
C SER A 175 48.79 -22.01 38.36
N ILE A 176 48.52 -21.08 37.45
CA ILE A 176 47.25 -20.36 37.33
C ILE A 176 46.77 -20.31 35.88
N GLU A 177 45.46 -20.50 35.66
CA GLU A 177 44.83 -20.38 34.36
C GLU A 177 44.11 -19.04 34.20
N VAL A 178 44.43 -18.30 33.14
CA VAL A 178 43.90 -16.94 32.89
C VAL A 178 43.58 -16.75 31.41
N TYR A 179 42.47 -16.07 31.11
CA TYR A 179 42.18 -15.60 29.76
C TYR A 179 42.74 -14.18 29.59
N THR A 180 43.44 -13.91 28.49
CA THR A 180 43.74 -12.52 28.08
C THR A 180 42.45 -11.81 27.68
N ARG A 181 42.41 -10.48 27.77
CA ARG A 181 41.23 -9.73 27.32
C ARG A 181 41.08 -9.82 25.80
N PRO A 182 39.87 -10.01 25.25
CA PRO A 182 39.61 -9.80 23.84
C PRO A 182 39.99 -8.39 23.37
N SER A 183 40.38 -8.26 22.11
CA SER A 183 40.49 -6.94 21.48
C SER A 183 39.10 -6.31 21.37
N ARG A 184 39.04 -4.97 21.39
CA ARG A 184 37.80 -4.24 21.11
C ARG A 184 37.25 -4.62 19.72
N VAL A 185 35.93 -4.63 19.59
CA VAL A 185 35.29 -4.82 18.28
C VAL A 185 35.63 -3.65 17.34
N LEU A 186 35.60 -3.89 16.03
CA LEU A 186 35.93 -2.92 15.01
C LEU A 186 34.69 -2.60 14.15
N ASP A 187 34.61 -1.35 13.72
CA ASP A 187 33.58 -0.84 12.80
C ASP A 187 32.14 -1.28 13.14
N PRO A 188 31.66 -1.06 14.39
CA PRO A 188 30.27 -1.33 14.71
C PRO A 188 29.38 -0.43 13.86
N LYS A 189 28.46 -1.02 13.11
CA LYS A 189 27.55 -0.31 12.21
C LYS A 189 26.12 -0.81 12.37
N ALA A 190 25.17 0.09 12.13
CA ALA A 190 23.77 -0.26 12.02
C ALA A 190 23.48 -0.78 10.60
N GLU A 191 23.36 -2.10 10.44
CA GLU A 191 23.04 -2.74 9.16
C GLU A 191 21.61 -2.40 8.71
N SER A 192 20.66 -2.45 9.65
CA SER A 192 19.28 -2.05 9.39
C SER A 192 18.68 -1.33 10.58
N ILE A 193 17.93 -0.26 10.29
CA ILE A 193 17.25 0.56 11.28
C ILE A 193 15.75 0.48 10.96
N ARG A 194 14.95 0.10 11.96
CA ARG A 194 13.48 0.02 11.86
C ARG A 194 12.86 0.94 12.91
N GLU A 195 11.53 0.91 13.02
CA GLU A 195 10.78 1.73 13.98
C GLU A 195 11.08 1.32 15.43
N THR A 196 11.10 0.02 15.72
CA THR A 196 11.29 -0.50 17.09
C THR A 196 12.44 -1.49 17.20
N SER A 197 13.27 -1.62 16.15
CA SER A 197 14.46 -2.48 16.19
C SER A 197 15.63 -1.90 15.41
N VAL A 198 16.84 -2.27 15.84
CA VAL A 198 18.11 -1.96 15.17
C VAL A 198 18.91 -3.23 15.07
N THR A 199 19.45 -3.52 13.89
CA THR A 199 20.41 -4.61 13.71
C THR A 199 21.81 -4.04 13.63
N LEU A 200 22.68 -4.49 14.53
CA LEU A 200 24.09 -4.14 14.59
C LEU A 200 24.94 -5.26 14.00
N GLU A 201 26.01 -4.88 13.33
CA GLU A 201 27.07 -5.77 12.84
C GLU A 201 28.43 -5.15 13.23
N TRP A 202 29.38 -6.00 13.61
CA TRP A 202 30.74 -5.60 13.95
C TRP A 202 31.76 -6.64 13.51
N VAL A 203 33.04 -6.25 13.50
CA VAL A 203 34.15 -7.09 13.07
C VAL A 203 35.08 -7.38 14.25
N VAL A 204 35.60 -8.60 14.32
CA VAL A 204 36.65 -9.00 15.26
C VAL A 204 37.75 -9.70 14.49
N THR A 205 39.00 -9.31 14.74
CA THR A 205 40.18 -9.83 14.02
C THR A 205 41.04 -10.78 14.86
N ASP A 206 40.65 -11.01 16.12
CA ASP A 206 41.35 -11.92 17.00
C ASP A 206 41.26 -13.36 16.46
N SER A 207 42.37 -14.10 16.55
CA SER A 207 42.39 -15.51 16.16
C SER A 207 41.50 -16.40 17.03
N ALA A 208 41.25 -16.01 18.29
CA ALA A 208 40.36 -16.71 19.21
C ALA A 208 38.87 -16.32 19.08
N SER A 209 38.53 -15.40 18.17
CA SER A 209 37.19 -14.80 18.05
C SER A 209 36.05 -15.80 17.84
N GLY A 210 36.32 -16.97 17.27
CA GLY A 210 35.32 -18.03 17.10
C GLY A 210 34.76 -18.61 18.40
N THR A 211 35.33 -18.26 19.57
CA THR A 211 34.85 -18.69 20.89
C THR A 211 34.23 -17.56 21.70
N TYR A 212 34.18 -16.34 21.15
CA TYR A 212 33.71 -15.19 21.88
C TYR A 212 32.19 -15.18 22.00
N THR A 213 31.72 -14.54 23.06
CA THR A 213 30.36 -14.00 23.13
C THR A 213 30.44 -12.48 23.16
N TYR A 214 29.32 -11.81 22.93
CA TYR A 214 29.25 -10.36 22.91
C TYR A 214 28.16 -9.87 23.83
N ARG A 215 28.50 -8.92 24.69
CA ARG A 215 27.54 -8.18 25.51
C ARG A 215 27.29 -6.84 24.86
N ILE A 216 26.02 -6.56 24.55
CA ILE A 216 25.58 -5.31 23.96
C ILE A 216 24.84 -4.56 25.05
N GLU A 217 25.34 -3.40 25.42
CA GLU A 217 24.67 -2.45 26.29
C GLU A 217 24.04 -1.36 25.43
N PHE A 218 22.78 -1.02 25.70
CA PHE A 218 22.13 0.05 24.96
C PHE A 218 21.30 0.93 25.88
N GLU A 219 21.47 2.23 25.71
CA GLU A 219 20.83 3.23 26.54
C GLU A 219 20.19 4.34 25.72
N ASN A 220 19.15 4.93 26.29
CA ASN A 220 18.40 6.04 25.71
C ASN A 220 18.41 7.31 26.58
N GLY A 221 19.42 7.41 27.46
CA GLY A 221 19.59 8.50 28.43
C GLY A 221 18.79 8.38 29.73
N THR A 222 17.82 7.46 29.81
CA THR A 222 17.00 7.23 31.03
C THR A 222 16.97 5.78 31.49
N SER A 223 17.17 4.83 30.57
CA SER A 223 17.25 3.41 30.85
C SER A 223 18.47 2.82 30.18
N VAL A 224 19.12 1.88 30.86
CA VAL A 224 20.21 1.05 30.35
C VAL A 224 19.70 -0.39 30.30
N GLN A 225 19.89 -1.05 29.16
CA GLN A 225 19.54 -2.46 28.96
C GLN A 225 20.74 -3.22 28.38
N THR A 226 20.77 -4.53 28.58
CA THR A 226 21.85 -5.39 28.10
C THR A 226 21.31 -6.63 27.39
N GLN A 227 22.02 -7.08 26.36
CA GLN A 227 21.72 -8.28 25.61
C GLN A 227 23.02 -9.03 25.28
N ASN A 228 23.05 -10.34 25.53
CA ASN A 228 24.19 -11.17 25.18
C ASN A 228 23.90 -11.97 23.90
N VAL A 229 24.88 -12.06 23.01
CA VAL A 229 24.80 -12.80 21.74
C VAL A 229 26.08 -13.57 21.47
N SER A 230 26.02 -14.58 20.61
CA SER A 230 27.19 -15.40 20.24
C SER A 230 27.76 -15.03 18.86
N ASP A 231 26.93 -14.43 18.00
CA ASP A 231 27.34 -14.02 16.66
C ASP A 231 27.82 -12.56 16.67
N ASN A 232 28.63 -12.19 15.67
CA ASN A 232 29.10 -10.81 15.45
C ASN A 232 28.03 -9.87 14.84
N ARG A 233 26.75 -10.25 14.99
CA ARG A 233 25.58 -9.57 14.48
C ARG A 233 24.42 -9.79 15.45
N ALA A 234 23.67 -8.73 15.75
CA ALA A 234 22.52 -8.82 16.66
C ALA A 234 21.39 -7.90 16.25
N GLU A 235 20.15 -8.39 16.37
CA GLU A 235 18.95 -7.57 16.30
C GLU A 235 18.48 -7.23 17.72
N ILE A 236 18.44 -5.93 18.03
CA ILE A 236 17.90 -5.38 19.27
C ILE A 236 16.48 -4.91 18.99
N ARG A 237 15.51 -5.40 19.76
CA ARG A 237 14.06 -5.14 19.58
C ARG A 237 13.50 -4.31 20.74
N ASP A 238 12.21 -4.01 20.66
CA ASP A 238 11.44 -3.30 21.69
C ASP A 238 11.98 -1.89 22.01
N LEU A 239 12.58 -1.25 21.00
CA LEU A 239 13.06 0.12 21.06
C LEU A 239 11.92 1.11 20.83
N ILE A 240 12.05 2.31 21.38
CA ILE A 240 11.12 3.41 21.15
C ILE A 240 11.43 4.04 19.78
N SER A 241 10.41 4.25 18.95
CA SER A 241 10.52 4.87 17.63
C SER A 241 10.95 6.33 17.70
N GLY A 242 11.74 6.77 16.72
CA GLY A 242 12.28 8.13 16.59
C GLY A 242 13.27 8.56 17.68
N ARG A 243 13.68 7.64 18.57
CA ARG A 243 14.55 7.92 19.72
C ARG A 243 16.01 7.60 19.40
N LYS A 244 16.92 8.39 19.98
CA LYS A 244 18.36 8.11 19.96
C LYS A 244 18.72 7.02 20.97
N TYR A 245 19.48 6.03 20.53
CA TYR A 245 20.12 5.04 21.39
C TYR A 245 21.63 5.07 21.20
N ASN A 246 22.36 4.94 22.31
CA ASN A 246 23.79 4.66 22.30
C ASN A 246 23.97 3.16 22.55
N PHE A 247 24.58 2.44 21.60
CA PHE A 247 24.85 1.01 21.69
C PHE A 247 26.33 0.78 21.89
N THR A 248 26.72 0.12 22.98
CA THR A 248 28.11 -0.24 23.28
C THR A 248 28.28 -1.76 23.23
N VAL A 249 29.15 -2.23 22.35
CA VAL A 249 29.41 -3.66 22.14
C VAL A 249 30.73 -4.05 22.80
N PHE A 250 30.70 -5.07 23.65
CA PHE A 250 31.84 -5.64 24.35
C PHE A 250 32.09 -7.07 23.87
N ALA A 251 33.34 -7.41 23.53
CA ALA A 251 33.74 -8.79 23.28
C ALA A 251 34.11 -9.48 24.59
N VAL A 252 33.59 -10.68 24.81
CA VAL A 252 33.76 -11.48 26.02
C VAL A 252 34.43 -12.80 25.66
N ALA A 253 35.49 -13.16 26.38
CA ALA A 253 36.21 -14.40 26.17
C ALA A 253 35.34 -15.63 26.53
N ALA A 254 35.84 -16.83 26.21
CA ALA A 254 35.11 -18.09 26.38
C ALA A 254 34.73 -18.42 27.85
N ASP A 255 35.32 -17.74 28.83
CA ASP A 255 34.98 -17.86 30.25
C ASP A 255 33.72 -17.08 30.64
N ASN A 256 33.12 -16.33 29.71
CA ASN A 256 31.99 -15.41 29.91
C ASN A 256 32.20 -14.38 31.02
N LYS A 257 33.46 -14.05 31.34
CA LYS A 257 33.83 -13.10 32.41
C LYS A 257 34.84 -12.08 31.95
N THR A 258 35.85 -12.51 31.20
CA THR A 258 36.94 -11.64 30.77
C THR A 258 36.49 -10.80 29.57
N GLU A 259 36.28 -9.51 29.82
CA GLU A 259 35.71 -8.58 28.84
C GLU A 259 36.77 -7.61 28.28
N GLY A 260 36.69 -7.38 26.97
CA GLY A 260 37.46 -6.37 26.24
C GLY A 260 36.91 -4.94 26.41
N GLU A 261 37.55 -3.98 25.75
CA GLU A 261 37.04 -2.60 25.74
C GLU A 261 35.79 -2.49 24.85
N GLY A 262 34.76 -1.80 25.35
CA GLY A 262 33.51 -1.57 24.64
C GLY A 262 33.64 -0.48 23.57
N VAL A 263 32.94 -0.63 22.45
CA VAL A 263 32.87 0.39 21.39
C VAL A 263 31.43 0.80 21.15
N SER A 264 31.20 2.12 21.18
CA SER A 264 29.86 2.71 21.10
C SER A 264 29.51 3.23 19.71
N ILE A 265 28.25 3.11 19.32
CA ILE A 265 27.63 3.75 18.16
C ILE A 265 26.30 4.39 18.55
N ASP A 266 26.07 5.61 18.08
CA ASP A 266 24.81 6.33 18.24
C ASP A 266 23.90 6.10 17.03
N VAL A 267 22.67 5.64 17.27
CA VAL A 267 21.68 5.37 16.20
C VAL A 267 20.32 5.91 16.60
N TYR A 268 19.64 6.57 15.67
CA TYR A 268 18.23 6.94 15.82
C TYR A 268 17.35 5.87 15.18
N THR A 269 16.32 5.40 15.89
CA THR A 269 15.27 4.56 15.30
C THR A 269 14.40 5.37 14.32
N ILE A 270 13.74 4.69 13.39
CA ILE A 270 12.84 5.35 12.44
C ILE A 270 11.59 5.84 13.20
N PRO A 271 11.16 7.11 13.04
CA PRO A 271 9.91 7.58 13.64
C PRO A 271 8.71 6.95 12.93
N VAL A 272 7.61 6.73 13.66
CA VAL A 272 6.39 6.16 13.09
C VAL A 272 5.70 7.18 12.18
N SER A 273 5.23 6.73 11.02
CA SER A 273 4.48 7.55 10.09
C SER A 273 3.15 8.02 10.71
N VAL A 274 2.70 9.23 10.37
CA VAL A 274 1.42 9.75 10.83
C VAL A 274 0.26 8.83 10.44
N ASN A 275 -0.70 8.65 11.34
CA ASN A 275 -1.94 7.95 11.02
C ASN A 275 -3.11 8.94 10.85
N SER A 276 -4.14 8.51 10.13
CA SER A 276 -5.40 9.25 10.01
C SER A 276 -5.28 10.65 9.38
N LEU A 277 -4.36 10.87 8.42
CA LEU A 277 -4.25 12.14 7.71
C LEU A 277 -5.57 12.51 6.98
N ARG A 278 -6.09 13.69 7.30
CA ARG A 278 -7.31 14.28 6.74
C ARG A 278 -7.00 15.66 6.19
N CYS A 279 -7.74 16.03 5.14
CA CYS A 279 -7.73 17.36 4.57
C CYS A 279 -9.17 17.88 4.58
N GLU A 280 -9.39 19.01 5.25
CA GLU A 280 -10.69 19.68 5.31
C GLU A 280 -10.64 20.95 4.47
N PRO A 281 -11.40 21.03 3.36
CA PRO A 281 -11.51 22.27 2.60
C PRO A 281 -12.31 23.31 3.38
N VAL A 282 -11.81 24.54 3.41
CA VAL A 282 -12.49 25.65 4.06
C VAL A 282 -13.36 26.38 3.04
N ALA A 283 -14.65 26.53 3.33
CA ALA A 283 -15.63 27.12 2.41
C ALA A 283 -15.21 28.52 1.93
N LYS A 284 -15.21 28.74 0.61
CA LYS A 284 -14.79 29.98 -0.07
C LYS A 284 -13.35 30.42 0.19
N GLN A 285 -12.52 29.57 0.80
CA GLN A 285 -11.11 29.89 1.07
C GLN A 285 -10.18 29.03 0.20
N PRO A 286 -9.07 29.61 -0.28
CA PRO A 286 -8.12 28.94 -1.16
C PRO A 286 -7.09 28.13 -0.35
N TYR A 287 -7.47 27.44 0.71
CA TYR A 287 -6.55 26.60 1.49
C TYR A 287 -7.26 25.42 2.13
N LEU A 288 -6.48 24.43 2.56
CA LEU A 288 -6.92 23.24 3.27
C LEU A 288 -6.45 23.30 4.71
N VAL A 289 -7.27 22.76 5.62
CA VAL A 289 -6.87 22.47 7.00
C VAL A 289 -6.47 21.00 7.05
N LEU A 290 -5.19 20.74 7.26
CA LEU A 290 -4.66 19.38 7.39
C LEU A 290 -4.75 18.95 8.85
N LYS A 291 -5.24 17.73 9.09
CA LYS A 291 -5.36 17.15 10.43
C LYS A 291 -4.79 15.74 10.46
N TRP A 292 -4.02 15.42 11.50
CA TRP A 292 -3.51 14.07 11.73
C TRP A 292 -3.35 13.81 13.23
N LYS A 293 -3.22 12.55 13.61
CA LYS A 293 -2.91 12.19 15.00
C LYS A 293 -1.41 12.07 15.19
N CYS A 294 -0.93 12.54 16.34
CA CYS A 294 0.45 12.38 16.75
C CYS A 294 0.84 10.89 16.76
N PRO A 295 1.89 10.46 16.02
CA PRO A 295 2.35 9.08 16.00
C PRO A 295 2.97 8.67 17.34
N SER A 296 3.08 7.36 17.59
CA SER A 296 3.71 6.82 18.78
C SER A 296 5.24 6.98 18.75
N GLY A 297 5.84 7.18 19.92
CA GLY A 297 7.27 7.42 20.07
C GLY A 297 7.67 8.88 19.90
N ASP A 298 8.97 9.11 19.74
CA ASP A 298 9.54 10.46 19.67
C ASP A 298 9.50 10.97 18.22
N ASN A 299 9.27 12.27 18.06
CA ASN A 299 9.35 12.95 16.76
C ASN A 299 9.95 14.34 16.95
N SER A 300 10.70 14.83 15.96
CA SER A 300 11.24 16.20 15.94
C SER A 300 10.36 17.18 15.16
N GLY A 301 9.26 16.69 14.58
CA GLY A 301 8.31 17.47 13.80
C GLY A 301 7.82 16.73 12.57
N PHE A 302 7.22 17.48 11.65
CA PHE A 302 6.65 16.94 10.41
C PHE A 302 7.03 17.79 9.22
N LYS A 303 7.30 17.13 8.08
CA LYS A 303 7.51 17.76 6.78
C LYS A 303 6.29 17.51 5.91
N ILE A 304 5.69 18.59 5.41
CA ILE A 304 4.51 18.55 4.55
C ILE A 304 4.89 19.03 3.16
N LYS A 305 4.57 18.21 2.15
CA LYS A 305 4.74 18.54 0.72
C LYS A 305 3.39 18.52 0.04
N ILE A 306 3.15 19.47 -0.86
CA ILE A 306 1.91 19.56 -1.62
C ILE A 306 2.28 19.53 -3.10
N SER A 307 1.72 18.60 -3.86
CA SER A 307 1.98 18.45 -5.29
C SER A 307 1.75 19.75 -6.04
N ASN A 308 2.55 20.03 -7.09
CA ASN A 308 2.43 21.24 -7.91
C ASN A 308 2.65 22.57 -7.14
N THR A 309 3.22 22.51 -5.94
CA THR A 309 3.71 23.69 -5.21
C THR A 309 5.20 23.50 -4.91
N SER A 310 5.98 24.57 -4.99
CA SER A 310 7.40 24.56 -4.62
C SER A 310 7.62 24.80 -3.12
N GLU A 311 6.54 24.96 -2.35
CA GLU A 311 6.58 25.32 -0.94
C GLU A 311 6.52 24.08 -0.05
N GLU A 312 7.59 23.82 0.69
CA GLU A 312 7.59 22.82 1.77
C GLU A 312 7.25 23.50 3.10
N LYS A 313 6.36 22.89 3.88
CA LYS A 313 5.97 23.40 5.20
C LYS A 313 6.42 22.45 6.29
N THR A 314 6.82 23.00 7.42
CA THR A 314 7.17 22.22 8.61
C THR A 314 6.15 22.47 9.72
N ALA A 315 5.83 21.41 10.47
CA ALA A 315 5.04 21.47 11.68
C ALA A 315 5.91 21.10 12.89
N SER A 316 5.59 21.71 14.03
CA SER A 316 6.23 21.44 15.31
C SER A 316 6.01 19.99 15.75
N PRO A 317 6.92 19.44 16.59
CA PRO A 317 6.72 18.13 17.19
C PRO A 317 5.48 18.10 18.10
N CYS A 318 5.02 16.89 18.38
CA CYS A 318 3.96 16.64 19.34
C CYS A 318 4.39 15.58 20.36
N ASP A 319 4.06 15.80 21.63
CA ASP A 319 4.56 14.99 22.76
C ASP A 319 3.55 13.95 23.26
N VAL A 320 2.29 14.04 22.81
CA VAL A 320 1.19 13.19 23.29
C VAL A 320 0.65 12.36 22.15
N GLU A 321 0.86 11.05 22.23
CA GLU A 321 0.34 10.08 21.26
C GLU A 321 -1.17 10.25 21.05
N GLY A 322 -1.59 10.24 19.80
CA GLY A 322 -3.01 10.32 19.43
C GLY A 322 -3.62 11.73 19.49
N LEU A 323 -2.91 12.73 20.01
CA LEU A 323 -3.34 14.14 19.98
C LEU A 323 -3.49 14.61 18.53
N GLU A 324 -4.62 15.24 18.21
CA GLU A 324 -4.86 15.77 16.88
C GLU A 324 -4.05 17.05 16.66
N GLN A 325 -3.22 17.04 15.62
CA GLN A 325 -2.47 18.18 15.11
C GLN A 325 -3.21 18.80 13.94
N THR A 326 -3.10 20.12 13.78
CA THR A 326 -3.76 20.85 12.71
C THR A 326 -2.82 21.90 12.12
N ILE A 327 -2.78 22.01 10.79
CA ILE A 327 -2.05 23.09 10.10
C ILE A 327 -2.76 23.51 8.81
N ASP A 328 -2.75 24.81 8.53
CA ASP A 328 -3.30 25.36 7.29
C ASP A 328 -2.29 25.25 6.16
N THR A 329 -2.72 24.94 4.94
CA THR A 329 -1.85 24.98 3.75
C THR A 329 -1.59 26.43 3.31
N PRO A 330 -0.58 26.67 2.45
CA PRO A 330 -0.52 27.92 1.67
C PRO A 330 -1.76 28.10 0.77
N HIS A 331 -1.83 29.25 0.08
CA HIS A 331 -2.86 29.52 -0.91
C HIS A 331 -2.75 28.55 -2.09
N LEU A 332 -3.84 27.86 -2.39
CA LEU A 332 -4.04 26.88 -3.45
C LEU A 332 -5.15 27.33 -4.39
N SER A 333 -5.21 26.75 -5.59
CA SER A 333 -6.30 27.00 -6.54
C SER A 333 -7.60 26.37 -6.04
N PHE A 334 -8.74 27.03 -6.30
CA PHE A 334 -10.06 26.46 -6.04
C PHE A 334 -10.36 25.28 -6.97
N PHE A 335 -11.31 24.43 -6.57
CA PHE A 335 -11.77 23.25 -7.32
C PHE A 335 -10.63 22.41 -7.91
N SER A 336 -9.56 22.26 -7.16
CA SER A 336 -8.33 21.63 -7.61
C SER A 336 -7.97 20.47 -6.68
N THR A 337 -7.33 19.47 -7.24
CA THR A 337 -6.92 18.27 -6.51
C THR A 337 -5.42 18.30 -6.28
N TYR A 338 -5.00 18.11 -5.03
CA TYR A 338 -3.62 18.11 -4.61
C TYR A 338 -3.30 16.82 -3.86
N THR A 339 -2.13 16.25 -4.11
CA THR A 339 -1.56 15.20 -3.26
C THR A 339 -0.77 15.86 -2.15
N VAL A 340 -1.21 15.65 -0.91
CA VAL A 340 -0.54 16.11 0.30
C VAL A 340 0.23 14.94 0.89
N THR A 341 1.55 15.11 1.01
CA THR A 341 2.46 14.13 1.60
C THR A 341 2.92 14.64 2.96
N ILE A 342 2.76 13.83 4.01
CA ILE A 342 3.33 14.11 5.33
C ILE A 342 4.39 13.05 5.68
N ILE A 343 5.54 13.52 6.14
CA ILE A 343 6.66 12.71 6.62
C ILE A 343 6.93 13.10 8.08
N THR A 344 6.83 12.14 9.00
CA THR A 344 7.30 12.31 10.39
C THR A 344 8.82 12.37 10.39
N LEU A 345 9.36 13.37 11.09
CA LEU A 345 10.80 13.60 11.21
C LEU A 345 11.31 13.10 12.56
N SER A 346 12.55 12.62 12.55
CA SER A 346 13.40 12.50 13.73
C SER A 346 14.68 13.31 13.51
N ASN A 347 15.56 13.38 14.50
CA ASN A 347 16.88 14.02 14.31
C ASN A 347 17.86 13.15 13.51
N GLY A 348 17.42 12.01 12.97
CA GLY A 348 18.16 11.14 12.07
C GLY A 348 17.29 10.71 10.88
N PRO A 349 16.82 9.45 10.81
CA PRO A 349 16.04 8.95 9.69
C PRO A 349 14.61 9.53 9.64
N GLU A 350 14.05 9.57 8.44
CA GLU A 350 12.67 9.97 8.19
C GLU A 350 11.74 8.75 8.13
N SER A 351 10.47 8.93 8.53
CA SER A 351 9.44 7.90 8.34
C SER A 351 9.10 7.69 6.87
N SER A 352 8.35 6.63 6.56
CA SER A 352 7.76 6.50 5.22
C SER A 352 6.72 7.60 4.97
N PRO A 353 6.67 8.18 3.75
CA PRO A 353 5.72 9.23 3.43
C PRO A 353 4.27 8.72 3.46
N VAL A 354 3.37 9.57 3.96
CA VAL A 354 1.92 9.32 3.95
C VAL A 354 1.25 10.29 2.99
N ASP A 355 0.73 9.75 1.91
CA ASP A 355 0.07 10.53 0.85
C ASP A 355 -1.44 10.54 1.02
N LYS A 356 -2.04 11.71 0.80
CA LYS A 356 -3.49 11.89 0.77
C LYS A 356 -3.89 12.80 -0.38
N LEU A 357 -4.85 12.33 -1.18
CA LEU A 357 -5.50 13.14 -2.19
C LEU A 357 -6.52 14.07 -1.54
N CYS A 358 -6.38 15.36 -1.76
CA CYS A 358 -7.13 16.41 -1.10
C CYS A 358 -7.70 17.40 -2.12
N HIS A 359 -8.97 17.76 -1.95
CA HIS A 359 -9.70 18.63 -2.86
C HIS A 359 -9.92 19.98 -2.19
N THR A 360 -9.59 21.07 -2.86
CA THR A 360 -9.86 22.43 -2.37
C THR A 360 -11.33 22.78 -2.51
N SER A 361 -11.75 23.82 -1.78
CA SER A 361 -13.13 24.29 -1.84
C SER A 361 -13.48 24.88 -3.22
N ILE A 362 -14.76 25.16 -3.42
CA ILE A 362 -15.26 25.94 -4.55
C ILE A 362 -15.54 27.38 -4.10
N THR A 363 -15.57 28.31 -5.05
CA THR A 363 -15.97 29.70 -4.81
C THR A 363 -16.77 30.25 -5.99
N ASP A 364 -17.10 31.55 -5.95
CA ASP A 364 -17.83 32.24 -7.01
C ASP A 364 -17.15 32.00 -8.37
N PRO A 365 -17.88 31.64 -9.45
CA PRO A 365 -17.28 31.38 -10.76
C PRO A 365 -16.62 32.65 -11.30
N PRO A 366 -15.53 32.57 -12.08
CA PRO A 366 -15.02 33.75 -12.76
C PRO A 366 -16.10 34.38 -13.66
N PRO A 367 -16.36 35.70 -13.55
CA PRO A 367 -17.38 36.36 -14.36
C PRO A 367 -16.96 36.39 -15.84
N PRO A 368 -17.88 36.14 -16.79
CA PRO A 368 -17.58 36.24 -18.20
C PRO A 368 -17.34 37.71 -18.58
N THR A 369 -16.40 37.92 -19.50
CA THR A 369 -16.14 39.25 -20.06
C THR A 369 -17.12 39.64 -21.17
N GLU A 370 -17.79 38.64 -21.77
CA GLU A 370 -18.74 38.84 -22.86
C GLU A 370 -20.11 39.32 -22.35
N VAL A 371 -20.68 40.32 -23.04
CA VAL A 371 -21.99 40.89 -22.72
C VAL A 371 -23.10 40.04 -23.37
N PRO A 372 -24.19 39.69 -22.67
CA PRO A 372 -25.31 38.95 -23.25
C PRO A 372 -26.00 39.74 -24.37
N SER A 373 -26.33 39.05 -25.47
CA SER A 373 -27.05 39.61 -26.61
C SER A 373 -28.55 39.48 -26.42
N VAL A 374 -29.29 40.59 -26.54
CA VAL A 374 -30.74 40.62 -26.37
C VAL A 374 -31.43 41.03 -27.66
N LYS A 375 -32.48 40.29 -28.06
CA LYS A 375 -33.28 40.57 -29.27
C LYS A 375 -34.77 40.53 -28.94
N ALA A 376 -35.53 41.54 -29.36
CA ALA A 376 -36.99 41.52 -29.24
C ALA A 376 -37.58 40.47 -30.20
N ILE A 377 -38.39 39.55 -29.67
CA ILE A 377 -39.09 38.52 -30.47
C ILE A 377 -40.50 38.99 -30.81
N SER A 378 -41.16 39.66 -29.87
CA SER A 378 -42.52 40.19 -30.02
C SER A 378 -42.71 41.43 -29.14
N HIS A 379 -43.93 42.00 -29.13
CA HIS A 379 -44.30 43.10 -28.25
C HIS A 379 -44.27 42.76 -26.75
N SER A 380 -44.17 41.47 -26.39
CA SER A 380 -44.20 41.00 -24.99
C SER A 380 -43.13 39.95 -24.67
N SER A 381 -42.14 39.73 -25.55
CA SER A 381 -41.11 38.70 -25.35
C SER A 381 -39.76 39.08 -25.96
N LEU A 382 -38.67 38.67 -25.30
CA LEU A 382 -37.28 38.85 -25.77
C LEU A 382 -36.50 37.52 -25.78
N SER A 383 -35.44 37.46 -26.55
CA SER A 383 -34.45 36.38 -26.60
C SER A 383 -33.17 36.89 -25.93
N VAL A 384 -32.63 36.16 -24.95
CA VAL A 384 -31.33 36.40 -24.33
C VAL A 384 -30.37 35.32 -24.78
N GLU A 385 -29.26 35.69 -25.40
CA GLU A 385 -28.18 34.81 -25.81
C GLU A 385 -26.91 35.13 -25.01
N PHE A 386 -26.30 34.15 -24.36
CA PHE A 386 -25.14 34.36 -23.48
C PHE A 386 -24.17 33.17 -23.50
N SER A 387 -22.91 33.46 -23.19
CA SER A 387 -21.82 32.47 -23.08
C SER A 387 -21.75 31.89 -21.68
N ASP A 388 -21.22 30.67 -21.54
CA ASP A 388 -21.03 30.03 -20.24
C ASP A 388 -20.02 30.80 -19.36
N PHE A 389 -20.13 30.58 -18.06
CA PHE A 389 -19.14 31.06 -17.10
C PHE A 389 -17.94 30.10 -17.09
N ASP A 390 -16.78 30.55 -16.62
CA ASP A 390 -15.64 29.64 -16.45
C ASP A 390 -15.90 28.72 -15.25
N SER A 391 -15.59 27.42 -15.38
CA SER A 391 -15.70 26.43 -14.30
C SER A 391 -14.43 26.29 -13.46
N LEU A 392 -13.44 27.18 -13.63
CA LEU A 392 -12.15 27.16 -12.92
C LEU A 392 -12.31 27.09 -11.38
N ASN A 393 -13.31 27.77 -10.82
CA ASN A 393 -13.54 27.83 -9.37
C ASN A 393 -14.56 26.80 -8.85
N GLY A 394 -15.06 25.91 -9.71
CA GLY A 394 -16.10 24.94 -9.40
C GLY A 394 -16.99 24.62 -10.60
N PRO A 395 -17.67 23.47 -10.60
CA PRO A 395 -18.66 23.15 -11.62
C PRO A 395 -19.82 24.14 -11.52
N LEU A 396 -20.36 24.55 -12.67
CA LEU A 396 -21.53 25.42 -12.71
C LEU A 396 -22.79 24.59 -12.44
N GLU A 397 -23.58 25.01 -11.46
CA GLU A 397 -24.83 24.35 -11.06
C GLU A 397 -26.06 24.96 -11.75
N ALA A 398 -26.05 26.28 -11.95
CA ALA A 398 -27.20 26.98 -12.52
C ALA A 398 -26.85 28.34 -13.14
N TYR A 399 -27.78 28.81 -13.98
CA TYR A 399 -27.87 30.18 -14.45
C TYR A 399 -29.20 30.81 -14.02
N ALA A 400 -29.19 32.08 -13.62
CA ALA A 400 -30.39 32.87 -13.45
C ALA A 400 -30.40 34.06 -14.41
N ILE A 401 -31.46 34.19 -15.19
CA ILE A 401 -31.66 35.30 -16.12
C ILE A 401 -32.38 36.42 -15.38
N MET A 402 -31.73 37.57 -15.30
CA MET A 402 -32.24 38.77 -14.66
C MET A 402 -32.64 39.79 -15.71
N ILE A 403 -33.86 40.33 -15.60
CA ILE A 403 -34.36 41.41 -16.45
C ILE A 403 -34.42 42.69 -15.65
N THR A 404 -33.92 43.77 -16.23
CA THR A 404 -33.90 45.10 -15.60
C THR A 404 -34.33 46.20 -16.57
N THR A 405 -34.97 47.24 -16.06
CA THR A 405 -35.30 48.47 -16.81
C THR A 405 -34.33 49.62 -16.54
N GLU A 406 -33.42 49.44 -15.59
CA GLU A 406 -32.37 50.39 -15.21
C GLU A 406 -30.99 49.75 -15.34
N ASP A 407 -29.93 50.57 -15.33
CA ASP A 407 -28.54 50.10 -15.35
C ASP A 407 -28.06 49.79 -13.91
N PRO A 408 -27.93 48.51 -13.50
CA PRO A 408 -27.61 48.15 -12.12
C PRO A 408 -26.10 47.92 -11.95
N SER A 409 -25.54 48.33 -10.80
CA SER A 409 -24.19 47.93 -10.41
C SER A 409 -24.14 46.44 -10.00
N SER A 410 -23.01 45.77 -10.20
CA SER A 410 -22.85 44.32 -9.91
C SER A 410 -23.15 43.94 -8.45
N GLU A 411 -22.69 44.73 -7.48
CA GLU A 411 -23.02 44.52 -6.05
C GLU A 411 -24.53 44.67 -5.75
N SER A 412 -25.26 45.44 -6.56
CA SER A 412 -26.72 45.59 -6.42
C SER A 412 -27.52 44.42 -6.96
N LEU A 413 -26.93 43.54 -7.78
CA LEU A 413 -27.64 42.42 -8.41
C LEU A 413 -27.81 41.24 -7.44
N LYS A 414 -26.83 41.00 -6.58
CA LYS A 414 -26.86 39.89 -5.62
C LYS A 414 -28.02 40.00 -4.62
N SER A 415 -28.29 41.21 -4.12
CA SER A 415 -29.43 41.48 -3.23
C SER A 415 -30.79 41.44 -3.92
N LYS A 416 -30.81 41.46 -5.25
CA LYS A 416 -32.03 41.43 -6.09
C LYS A 416 -32.36 40.04 -6.63
N LEU A 417 -31.58 39.01 -6.28
CA LEU A 417 -31.83 37.64 -6.73
C LEU A 417 -33.17 37.07 -6.25
N ASN A 418 -33.70 37.54 -5.12
CA ASN A 418 -35.02 37.14 -4.60
C ASN A 418 -36.22 37.88 -5.24
N ASN A 419 -35.99 38.88 -6.08
CA ASN A 419 -37.05 39.67 -6.71
C ASN A 419 -37.76 38.89 -7.82
N THR A 420 -39.09 38.93 -7.85
CA THR A 420 -39.92 38.19 -8.82
C THR A 420 -40.59 39.07 -9.86
N TYR A 421 -41.09 38.46 -10.95
CA TYR A 421 -41.89 39.14 -11.97
C TYR A 421 -43.14 39.83 -11.38
N ARG A 422 -43.76 39.25 -10.34
CA ARG A 422 -44.91 39.85 -9.66
C ARG A 422 -44.53 41.16 -8.95
N ASP A 423 -43.34 41.21 -8.36
CA ASP A 423 -42.82 42.42 -7.71
C ASP A 423 -42.54 43.51 -8.73
N PHE A 424 -41.99 43.13 -9.89
CA PHE A 424 -41.80 44.02 -11.03
C PHE A 424 -43.14 44.58 -11.56
N LYS A 425 -44.17 43.74 -11.74
CA LYS A 425 -45.50 44.19 -12.22
C LYS A 425 -46.19 45.13 -11.24
N LYS A 426 -45.93 44.98 -9.93
CA LYS A 426 -46.39 45.90 -8.88
C LYS A 426 -45.52 47.16 -8.76
N LYS A 427 -44.49 47.31 -9.60
CA LYS A 427 -43.51 48.42 -9.59
C LYS A 427 -42.72 48.52 -8.27
N MET A 428 -42.53 47.41 -7.56
CA MET A 428 -41.74 47.36 -6.32
C MET A 428 -40.24 47.19 -6.59
N THR A 429 -39.87 46.71 -7.78
CA THR A 429 -38.49 46.54 -8.23
C THR A 429 -38.38 46.84 -9.72
N THR A 430 -37.21 47.31 -10.15
CA THR A 430 -36.85 47.49 -11.56
C THR A 430 -36.06 46.31 -12.12
N THR A 431 -35.61 45.39 -11.26
CA THR A 431 -34.84 44.19 -11.63
C THR A 431 -35.43 42.94 -10.96
N TYR A 432 -35.61 41.87 -11.72
CA TYR A 432 -36.13 40.59 -11.21
C TYR A 432 -35.52 39.40 -11.94
N VAL A 433 -35.52 38.23 -11.30
CA VAL A 433 -35.17 36.97 -11.95
C VAL A 433 -36.41 36.46 -12.69
N THR A 434 -36.24 36.18 -13.98
CA THR A 434 -37.34 35.71 -14.85
C THR A 434 -37.26 34.21 -15.11
N TYR A 435 -36.05 33.65 -15.04
CA TYR A 435 -35.82 32.25 -15.37
C TYR A 435 -34.59 31.72 -14.65
N VAL A 436 -34.66 30.49 -14.14
CA VAL A 436 -33.53 29.77 -13.53
C VAL A 436 -33.35 28.46 -14.26
N ILE A 437 -32.13 28.16 -14.67
CA ILE A 437 -31.77 27.01 -15.48
C ILE A 437 -30.71 26.25 -14.71
N LYS A 438 -30.97 24.99 -14.37
CA LYS A 438 -29.91 24.10 -13.91
C LYS A 438 -29.08 23.67 -15.11
N THR A 439 -27.76 23.59 -14.98
CA THR A 439 -26.85 23.20 -16.08
C THR A 439 -27.21 21.82 -16.64
N GLU A 440 -27.58 20.86 -15.81
CA GLU A 440 -28.14 19.55 -16.23
C GLU A 440 -29.37 19.66 -17.14
N GLN A 441 -30.20 20.70 -16.93
CA GLN A 441 -31.37 20.98 -17.77
C GLN A 441 -31.04 21.79 -19.02
N ALA A 442 -29.96 22.58 -19.01
CA ALA A 442 -29.45 23.32 -20.17
C ALA A 442 -28.90 22.36 -21.23
N GLU A 443 -28.19 21.32 -20.82
CA GLU A 443 -27.68 20.26 -21.71
C GLU A 443 -28.83 19.43 -22.32
N SER A 444 -29.91 19.19 -21.57
CA SER A 444 -31.09 18.43 -22.06
C SER A 444 -32.04 19.23 -22.98
N ARG A 445 -31.95 20.56 -22.99
CA ARG A 445 -32.80 21.46 -23.79
C ARG A 445 -31.94 22.15 -24.83
N SER A 446 -31.65 21.47 -25.93
CA SER A 446 -30.88 22.03 -27.05
C SER A 446 -31.53 23.29 -27.64
N SER A 447 -31.14 24.45 -27.13
CA SER A 447 -31.18 25.74 -27.84
C SER A 447 -29.81 26.41 -27.74
N HIS A 448 -28.76 25.63 -28.02
CA HIS A 448 -27.43 26.17 -28.30
C HIS A 448 -27.45 26.79 -29.70
N SER A 449 -26.95 28.02 -29.84
CA SER A 449 -26.67 28.57 -31.16
C SER A 449 -25.52 27.78 -31.81
N ARG A 450 -25.34 27.89 -33.14
CA ARG A 450 -24.24 27.20 -33.87
C ARG A 450 -22.84 27.50 -33.33
N ASP A 451 -22.72 28.51 -32.45
CA ASP A 451 -21.49 28.97 -31.82
C ASP A 451 -21.38 28.58 -30.32
N GLY A 452 -22.24 27.72 -29.79
CA GLY A 452 -22.16 27.22 -28.41
C GLY A 452 -22.74 28.13 -27.33
N LYS A 453 -23.54 29.15 -27.68
CA LYS A 453 -24.17 30.07 -26.71
C LYS A 453 -25.56 29.61 -26.27
N ASN A 454 -25.90 29.85 -25.01
CA ASN A 454 -27.20 29.55 -24.41
C ASN A 454 -28.25 30.58 -24.87
N ILE A 455 -29.38 30.12 -25.44
CA ILE A 455 -30.50 30.99 -25.83
C ILE A 455 -31.74 30.75 -24.95
N ILE A 456 -32.27 31.82 -24.36
CA ILE A 456 -33.46 31.79 -23.50
C ILE A 456 -34.47 32.84 -23.93
N ASN A 457 -35.71 32.39 -24.15
CA ASN A 457 -36.81 33.27 -24.51
C ASN A 457 -37.61 33.66 -23.26
N VAL A 458 -37.62 34.96 -22.98
CA VAL A 458 -38.34 35.59 -21.88
C VAL A 458 -39.72 36.05 -22.37
N GLY A 459 -40.75 35.92 -21.53
CA GLY A 459 -42.14 36.29 -21.84
C GLY A 459 -43.06 35.13 -22.22
N LYS A 460 -42.68 33.87 -21.93
CA LYS A 460 -43.44 32.66 -22.34
C LYS A 460 -44.46 32.14 -21.31
N GLY A 461 -44.48 32.69 -20.09
CA GLY A 461 -45.47 32.38 -19.05
C GLY A 461 -45.21 31.12 -18.22
N ASN A 462 -44.02 30.51 -18.30
CA ASN A 462 -43.64 29.37 -17.47
C ASN A 462 -43.06 29.83 -16.11
N THR A 463 -43.19 28.99 -15.08
CA THR A 463 -42.68 29.28 -13.73
C THR A 463 -41.68 28.21 -13.32
N VAL A 464 -40.51 28.61 -12.81
CA VAL A 464 -39.44 27.72 -12.35
C VAL A 464 -38.89 28.24 -11.03
N TYR A 465 -38.85 27.40 -9.99
CA TYR A 465 -38.44 27.76 -8.63
C TYR A 465 -39.03 29.11 -8.16
N GLY A 466 -40.36 29.28 -8.19
CA GLY A 466 -41.02 30.51 -7.76
C GLY A 466 -40.91 31.72 -8.70
N TYR A 467 -39.99 31.71 -9.68
CA TYR A 467 -39.84 32.78 -10.67
C TYR A 467 -40.73 32.55 -11.88
N GLU A 468 -41.54 33.55 -12.20
CA GLU A 468 -42.47 33.54 -13.33
C GLU A 468 -41.86 34.27 -14.53
N ASN A 469 -41.75 33.58 -15.66
CA ASN A 469 -41.31 34.13 -16.94
C ASN A 469 -42.46 34.85 -17.66
N GLY A 470 -43.08 35.82 -16.99
CA GLY A 470 -44.30 36.48 -17.44
C GLY A 470 -44.11 37.42 -18.64
N PRO A 471 -45.20 37.80 -19.35
CA PRO A 471 -45.13 38.63 -20.55
C PRO A 471 -44.61 40.04 -20.23
N LEU A 472 -43.73 40.55 -21.08
CA LEU A 472 -43.14 41.88 -20.96
C LEU A 472 -44.11 42.97 -21.43
N ILE A 473 -43.83 44.22 -21.04
CA ILE A 473 -44.68 45.38 -21.32
C ILE A 473 -44.26 45.98 -22.68
N PRO A 474 -45.18 46.14 -23.66
CA PRO A 474 -44.89 46.79 -24.94
C PRO A 474 -44.37 48.21 -24.75
N LEU A 475 -43.52 48.69 -25.67
CA LEU A 475 -42.87 50.02 -25.62
C LEU A 475 -41.96 50.27 -24.40
N CYS A 476 -41.69 49.26 -23.57
CA CYS A 476 -40.68 49.37 -22.51
C CYS A 476 -39.29 48.92 -23.01
N SER A 477 -38.26 49.52 -22.42
CA SER A 477 -36.86 49.20 -22.69
C SER A 477 -36.31 48.27 -21.62
N TYR A 478 -35.71 47.15 -22.03
CA TYR A 478 -35.22 46.10 -21.13
C TYR A 478 -33.74 45.79 -21.39
N ARG A 479 -33.01 45.47 -20.32
CA ARG A 479 -31.68 44.86 -20.35
C ARG A 479 -31.74 43.48 -19.71
N ALA A 480 -30.82 42.60 -20.09
CA ALA A 480 -30.64 41.30 -19.44
C ALA A 480 -29.24 41.17 -18.83
N CYS A 481 -29.15 40.57 -17.65
CA CYS A 481 -27.89 40.17 -17.02
C CYS A 481 -28.03 38.69 -16.62
N VAL A 482 -26.92 37.96 -16.61
CA VAL A 482 -26.91 36.53 -16.27
C VAL A 482 -26.12 36.35 -14.98
N ALA A 483 -26.70 35.62 -14.03
CA ALA A 483 -26.00 35.18 -12.83
C ALA A 483 -25.59 33.71 -13.00
N GLY A 484 -24.30 33.41 -12.88
CA GLY A 484 -23.76 32.06 -12.92
C GLY A 484 -23.41 31.57 -11.52
N PHE A 485 -23.76 30.33 -11.21
CA PHE A 485 -23.64 29.76 -9.87
C PHE A 485 -22.77 28.51 -9.87
N THR A 486 -21.76 28.45 -9.01
CA THR A 486 -21.05 27.20 -8.68
C THR A 486 -21.73 26.44 -7.54
N ASN A 487 -22.53 27.15 -6.73
CA ASN A 487 -23.43 26.59 -5.74
C ASN A 487 -24.65 27.51 -5.59
N ILE A 488 -25.86 26.98 -5.72
CA ILE A 488 -27.10 27.76 -5.59
C ILE A 488 -27.96 27.28 -4.43
N THR A 489 -28.29 28.19 -3.52
CA THR A 489 -29.14 27.92 -2.36
C THR A 489 -30.49 28.61 -2.51
N PHE A 490 -31.55 27.97 -2.02
CA PHE A 490 -32.90 28.50 -2.09
C PHE A 490 -33.51 28.62 -0.69
N MET A 491 -34.13 29.76 -0.40
CA MET A 491 -34.97 29.99 0.77
C MET A 491 -36.39 30.31 0.32
N ALA A 492 -37.38 29.56 0.80
CA ALA A 492 -38.79 29.71 0.41
C ALA A 492 -39.04 29.71 -1.13
N ASN A 493 -38.31 28.88 -1.87
CA ASN A 493 -38.30 28.81 -3.35
C ASN A 493 -37.79 30.08 -4.05
N MET A 494 -36.99 30.92 -3.40
CA MET A 494 -36.27 32.03 -4.03
C MET A 494 -34.77 31.84 -3.79
N ILE A 495 -33.93 32.33 -4.70
CA ILE A 495 -32.47 32.26 -4.58
C ILE A 495 -32.03 33.09 -3.38
N GLU A 496 -31.31 32.46 -2.45
CA GLU A 496 -30.66 33.13 -1.33
C GLU A 496 -29.28 33.58 -1.76
N GLY A 497 -29.15 34.87 -2.09
CA GLY A 497 -27.93 35.39 -2.68
C GLY A 497 -26.70 35.23 -1.79
N GLN A 498 -26.82 35.40 -0.47
CA GLN A 498 -25.66 35.41 0.44
C GLN A 498 -25.01 34.03 0.59
N ASP A 499 -25.83 32.98 0.67
CA ASP A 499 -25.37 31.60 0.82
C ASP A 499 -25.04 30.96 -0.54
N SER A 500 -25.42 31.60 -1.66
CA SER A 500 -25.08 31.17 -3.01
C SER A 500 -23.71 31.70 -3.46
N TYR A 501 -23.01 30.89 -4.25
CA TYR A 501 -21.71 31.25 -4.84
C TYR A 501 -21.94 31.70 -6.26
N VAL A 502 -21.87 33.02 -6.48
CA VAL A 502 -22.46 33.66 -7.65
C VAL A 502 -21.59 34.79 -8.17
N SER A 503 -21.47 34.83 -9.50
CA SER A 503 -20.93 35.96 -10.25
C SER A 503 -21.93 36.40 -11.31
N PHE A 504 -21.78 37.63 -11.80
CA PHE A 504 -22.69 38.22 -12.77
C PHE A 504 -21.95 38.55 -14.06
N SER A 505 -22.59 38.30 -15.20
CA SER A 505 -22.18 38.87 -16.48
C SER A 505 -22.41 40.39 -16.45
N PRO A 506 -21.72 41.16 -17.31
CA PRO A 506 -22.18 42.50 -17.67
C PRO A 506 -23.65 42.46 -18.12
N CYS A 507 -24.38 43.56 -17.93
CA CYS A 507 -25.75 43.69 -18.43
C CYS A 507 -25.75 44.12 -19.90
N SER A 508 -26.72 43.64 -20.68
CA SER A 508 -26.87 43.98 -22.09
C SER A 508 -27.16 45.45 -22.32
N GLU A 509 -26.96 45.90 -23.56
CA GLU A 509 -27.55 47.15 -24.05
C GLU A 509 -29.10 47.10 -24.00
N PRO A 510 -29.77 48.26 -23.87
CA PRO A 510 -31.21 48.32 -23.69
C PRO A 510 -31.95 48.03 -25.01
N VAL A 511 -32.96 47.18 -24.96
CA VAL A 511 -33.78 46.78 -26.11
C VAL A 511 -35.22 47.23 -25.91
N LEU A 512 -35.73 48.02 -26.87
CA LEU A 512 -37.11 48.51 -26.88
C LEU A 512 -38.04 47.48 -27.53
N LEU A 513 -39.14 47.11 -26.85
CA LEU A 513 -40.14 46.21 -27.42
C LEU A 513 -41.09 46.92 -28.40
N PRO A 514 -41.48 46.27 -29.52
CA PRO A 514 -42.41 46.83 -30.49
C PRO A 514 -43.85 46.91 -29.96
N GLN A 515 -44.72 47.63 -30.67
CA GLN A 515 -46.14 47.82 -30.31
C GLN A 515 -46.94 46.52 -30.44
N ASP A 516 -47.96 46.35 -29.59
CA ASP A 516 -48.91 45.22 -29.67
C ASP A 516 -49.68 45.20 -31.01
N PRO A 517 -49.54 44.13 -31.84
CA PRO A 517 -50.28 43.96 -33.08
C PRO A 517 -51.80 43.96 -32.92
N GLY A 518 -52.34 43.61 -31.75
CA GLY A 518 -53.78 43.64 -31.46
C GLY A 518 -54.37 45.04 -31.54
N VAL A 519 -53.58 46.07 -31.20
CA VAL A 519 -53.97 47.49 -31.32
C VAL A 519 -53.98 47.93 -32.79
N ILE A 520 -53.11 47.34 -33.63
CA ILE A 520 -53.03 47.63 -35.08
C ILE A 520 -54.16 46.89 -35.83
N ALA A 521 -54.45 45.65 -35.45
CA ALA A 521 -55.50 44.82 -36.05
C ALA A 521 -56.92 45.35 -35.74
N GLY A 522 -57.15 45.94 -34.55
CA GLY A 522 -58.44 46.55 -34.20
C GLY A 522 -58.86 47.69 -35.14
N VAL A 523 -57.89 48.43 -35.70
CA VAL A 523 -58.14 49.50 -36.67
C VAL A 523 -58.43 48.94 -38.07
N VAL A 524 -57.76 47.84 -38.46
CA VAL A 524 -57.90 47.23 -39.80
C VAL A 524 -59.15 46.35 -39.91
N ILE A 525 -59.53 45.64 -38.84
CA ILE A 525 -60.71 44.76 -38.78
C ILE A 525 -62.01 45.57 -38.81
N GLY A 526 -62.02 46.79 -38.23
CA GLY A 526 -63.14 47.72 -38.34
C GLY A 526 -63.46 48.13 -39.79
N CYS A 527 -62.45 48.24 -40.66
CA CYS A 527 -62.63 48.58 -42.07
C CYS A 527 -63.06 47.38 -42.95
N LEU A 528 -62.64 46.15 -42.60
CA LEU A 528 -62.92 44.95 -43.39
C LEU A 528 -64.31 44.33 -43.10
N LEU A 529 -64.88 44.54 -41.91
CA LEU A 529 -66.20 44.02 -41.53
C LEU A 529 -67.36 44.66 -42.31
N ALA A 530 -67.19 45.86 -42.87
CA ALA A 530 -68.18 46.49 -43.76
C ALA A 530 -68.26 45.81 -45.15
N ILE A 531 -67.20 45.14 -45.58
CA ILE A 531 -67.09 44.53 -46.93
C ILE A 531 -67.58 43.07 -46.90
N PHE A 532 -67.37 42.36 -45.79
CA PHE A 532 -67.77 40.96 -45.64
C PHE A 532 -69.28 40.71 -45.51
N ALA A 533 -70.07 41.73 -45.14
CA ALA A 533 -71.53 41.62 -45.07
C ALA A 533 -72.19 41.43 -46.47
N VAL A 534 -71.52 41.85 -47.55
CA VAL A 534 -72.04 41.73 -48.93
C VAL A 534 -71.74 40.36 -49.55
N VAL A 535 -70.68 39.68 -49.11
CA VAL A 535 -70.20 38.43 -49.73
C VAL A 535 -70.80 37.18 -49.05
N ALA A 536 -71.21 37.29 -47.78
CA ALA A 536 -71.74 36.17 -46.99
C ALA A 536 -73.10 35.62 -47.48
N VAL A 537 -73.89 36.38 -48.25
CA VAL A 537 -75.17 35.92 -48.80
C VAL A 537 -74.98 35.02 -50.03
N GLY A 538 -73.88 35.16 -50.78
CA GLY A 538 -73.62 34.39 -52.00
C GLY A 538 -72.93 33.03 -51.79
N GLY A 539 -72.17 32.88 -50.70
CA GLY A 539 -71.34 31.68 -50.46
C GLY A 539 -72.07 30.49 -49.82
N PHE A 540 -73.28 30.69 -49.29
CA PHE A 540 -73.98 29.69 -48.48
C PHE A 540 -74.61 28.53 -49.29
N ILE A 541 -74.60 28.59 -50.62
CA ILE A 541 -75.27 27.59 -51.48
C ILE A 541 -74.32 26.49 -52.00
N PHE A 542 -72.99 26.68 -51.97
CA PHE A 542 -72.08 25.79 -52.69
C PHE A 542 -71.32 24.76 -51.83
N TRP A 543 -71.35 24.85 -50.50
CA TRP A 543 -70.44 24.05 -49.64
C TRP A 543 -71.12 22.95 -48.83
N ARG A 544 -72.18 22.34 -49.39
CA ARG A 544 -72.79 21.13 -48.82
C ARG A 544 -72.76 19.96 -49.81
N ARG A 545 -71.57 19.44 -50.11
CA ARG A 545 -71.38 18.04 -50.54
C ARG A 545 -69.89 17.63 -50.59
N ARG A 546 -69.42 16.99 -49.51
CA ARG A 546 -68.65 15.71 -49.48
C ARG A 546 -67.62 15.69 -48.35
N ARG A 547 -67.86 14.82 -47.36
CA ARG A 547 -66.83 13.96 -46.77
C ARG A 547 -67.51 12.74 -46.15
N LYS A 548 -67.01 11.55 -46.46
CA LYS A 548 -67.39 10.27 -45.84
C LYS A 548 -66.16 9.37 -45.74
N ASP A 549 -65.89 8.94 -44.50
CA ASP A 549 -65.30 7.71 -43.94
C ASP A 549 -64.04 7.03 -44.51
N LYS A 550 -63.10 6.72 -43.60
CA LYS A 550 -62.29 5.48 -43.46
C LYS A 550 -61.57 5.54 -42.09
N ARG A 551 -61.98 4.81 -41.04
CA ARG A 551 -61.92 3.37 -40.69
C ARG A 551 -60.52 2.85 -40.34
N ASN A 552 -60.42 2.36 -39.10
CA ASN A 552 -59.31 1.72 -38.40
C ASN A 552 -58.64 0.58 -39.17
N THR A 553 -57.34 0.40 -38.95
CA THR A 553 -56.61 -0.81 -39.32
C THR A 553 -55.83 -1.35 -38.12
N GLU A 554 -55.93 -2.65 -37.95
CA GLU A 554 -55.27 -3.51 -36.96
C GLU A 554 -53.74 -3.40 -36.99
N VAL A 555 -53.14 -3.62 -35.81
CA VAL A 555 -51.69 -3.72 -35.61
C VAL A 555 -51.26 -5.16 -35.93
N SER A 556 -50.37 -5.29 -36.91
CA SER A 556 -49.70 -6.53 -37.30
C SER A 556 -48.49 -6.79 -36.40
N PHE A 557 -48.32 -8.02 -35.91
CA PHE A 557 -47.10 -8.48 -35.26
C PHE A 557 -45.93 -8.45 -36.27
N SER A 558 -44.87 -7.73 -35.92
CA SER A 558 -43.69 -7.54 -36.78
C SER A 558 -42.63 -8.62 -36.50
N PRO A 559 -41.91 -9.11 -37.54
CA PRO A 559 -40.78 -10.02 -37.37
C PRO A 559 -39.58 -9.29 -36.71
N ILE A 560 -38.64 -10.07 -36.18
CA ILE A 560 -37.41 -9.61 -35.50
C ILE A 560 -36.74 -8.50 -36.33
N LYS A 561 -36.63 -7.30 -35.73
CA LYS A 561 -35.90 -6.18 -36.33
C LYS A 561 -34.40 -6.40 -36.10
N SER A 562 -33.71 -6.95 -37.09
CA SER A 562 -32.25 -7.02 -37.14
C SER A 562 -31.71 -5.89 -38.03
N LYS A 563 -30.62 -5.23 -37.60
CA LYS A 563 -29.88 -4.24 -38.40
C LYS A 563 -28.42 -4.68 -38.56
N MET A 564 -28.22 -5.89 -39.10
CA MET A 564 -26.89 -6.49 -39.28
C MET A 564 -26.02 -5.72 -40.27
N ILE A 565 -24.80 -5.39 -39.84
CA ILE A 565 -23.81 -4.61 -40.59
C ILE A 565 -22.53 -5.44 -40.71
N LYS A 566 -21.93 -5.51 -41.90
CA LYS A 566 -20.61 -6.14 -42.06
C LYS A 566 -19.53 -5.28 -41.41
N VAL A 567 -18.54 -5.91 -40.77
CA VAL A 567 -17.43 -5.23 -40.08
C VAL A 567 -16.73 -4.20 -40.99
N GLU A 568 -16.50 -4.53 -42.26
CA GLU A 568 -15.88 -3.63 -43.25
C GLU A 568 -16.66 -2.33 -43.51
N ASN A 569 -17.99 -2.35 -43.31
CA ASN A 569 -18.87 -1.20 -43.53
C ASN A 569 -19.24 -0.50 -42.21
N PHE A 570 -18.81 -1.04 -41.07
CA PHE A 570 -19.20 -0.52 -39.76
C PHE A 570 -18.69 0.90 -39.54
N GLU A 571 -17.49 1.25 -40.02
CA GLU A 571 -16.96 2.61 -39.91
C GLU A 571 -17.85 3.66 -40.61
N SER A 572 -18.31 3.34 -41.82
CA SER A 572 -19.22 4.21 -42.58
C SER A 572 -20.58 4.30 -41.92
N TYR A 573 -21.10 3.19 -41.41
CA TYR A 573 -22.32 3.17 -40.60
C TYR A 573 -22.16 4.04 -39.35
N PHE A 574 -21.09 3.86 -38.57
CA PHE A 574 -20.84 4.59 -37.33
C PHE A 574 -20.80 6.10 -37.57
N LYS A 575 -20.03 6.55 -38.57
CA LYS A 575 -19.97 7.98 -38.96
C LYS A 575 -21.33 8.55 -39.37
N LYS A 576 -22.15 7.74 -40.06
CA LYS A 576 -23.51 8.14 -40.46
C LYS A 576 -24.43 8.27 -39.25
N GLN A 577 -24.37 7.32 -38.31
CA GLN A 577 -25.23 7.34 -37.12
C GLN A 577 -24.83 8.43 -36.11
N GLN A 578 -23.52 8.74 -36.04
CA GLN A 578 -22.96 9.80 -35.19
C GLN A 578 -23.26 11.22 -35.71
N ALA A 579 -23.55 11.37 -37.00
CA ALA A 579 -23.85 12.67 -37.61
C ALA A 579 -25.04 13.37 -36.94
N ASP A 580 -25.08 14.70 -37.05
CA ASP A 580 -26.14 15.55 -36.49
C ASP A 580 -26.39 15.28 -34.99
N SER A 581 -25.30 15.19 -34.22
CA SER A 581 -25.34 14.95 -32.77
C SER A 581 -25.93 13.59 -32.39
N ASN A 582 -25.40 12.50 -32.96
CA ASN A 582 -25.85 11.12 -32.73
C ASN A 582 -27.30 10.83 -33.15
N CYS A 583 -27.89 11.63 -34.05
CA CYS A 583 -29.30 11.56 -34.44
C CYS A 583 -29.73 10.13 -34.86
N GLY A 584 -28.86 9.44 -35.60
CA GLY A 584 -29.14 8.09 -36.06
C GLY A 584 -29.10 7.04 -34.93
N PHE A 585 -28.15 7.16 -33.99
CA PHE A 585 -28.14 6.32 -32.78
C PHE A 585 -29.35 6.59 -31.88
N ALA A 586 -29.75 7.86 -31.74
CA ALA A 586 -30.95 8.25 -31.00
C ALA A 586 -32.22 7.64 -31.62
N GLU A 587 -32.36 7.65 -32.94
CA GLU A 587 -33.48 7.01 -33.66
C GLU A 587 -33.51 5.49 -33.38
N GLU A 588 -32.38 4.80 -33.54
CA GLU A 588 -32.28 3.37 -33.24
C GLU A 588 -32.62 3.05 -31.78
N TYR A 589 -32.12 3.85 -30.84
CA TYR A 589 -32.37 3.68 -29.42
C TYR A 589 -33.83 3.95 -29.04
N GLU A 590 -34.47 4.94 -29.67
CA GLU A 590 -35.89 5.26 -29.48
C GLU A 590 -36.78 4.09 -29.92
N GLU A 591 -36.47 3.45 -31.06
CA GLU A 591 -37.19 2.26 -31.54
C GLU A 591 -37.16 1.12 -30.50
N LEU A 592 -36.05 0.96 -29.77
CA LEU A 592 -35.87 -0.07 -28.75
C LEU A 592 -36.70 0.16 -27.49
N LYS A 593 -37.26 1.35 -27.24
CA LYS A 593 -38.07 1.62 -26.03
C LYS A 593 -39.30 0.73 -25.92
N SER A 594 -39.85 0.29 -27.06
CA SER A 594 -41.02 -0.59 -27.12
C SER A 594 -40.66 -2.09 -26.98
N ALA A 595 -39.38 -2.45 -26.99
CA ALA A 595 -38.96 -3.85 -26.96
C ALA A 595 -39.25 -4.50 -25.60
N GLY A 596 -39.92 -5.65 -25.61
CA GLY A 596 -40.19 -6.48 -24.42
C GLY A 596 -41.16 -5.92 -23.39
N VAL A 597 -41.60 -4.65 -23.50
CA VAL A 597 -42.40 -3.98 -22.44
C VAL A 597 -43.74 -4.65 -22.11
N HIS A 598 -44.29 -5.42 -23.06
CA HIS A 598 -45.55 -6.16 -22.90
C HIS A 598 -45.39 -7.53 -22.25
N GLN A 599 -44.17 -7.94 -21.92
CA GLN A 599 -43.96 -9.24 -21.29
C GLN A 599 -44.49 -9.27 -19.84
N PRO A 600 -45.14 -10.37 -19.44
CA PRO A 600 -45.64 -10.54 -18.08
C PRO A 600 -44.54 -10.47 -17.00
N LYS A 601 -44.90 -9.91 -15.84
CA LYS A 601 -44.04 -9.70 -14.66
C LYS A 601 -44.77 -10.11 -13.37
N PHE A 602 -45.71 -11.04 -13.47
CA PHE A 602 -46.65 -11.39 -12.40
C PHE A 602 -45.94 -11.81 -11.11
N ALA A 603 -44.90 -12.63 -11.19
CA ALA A 603 -44.17 -13.06 -9.99
C ALA A 603 -43.52 -11.88 -9.25
N ALA A 604 -43.00 -10.90 -9.99
CA ALA A 604 -42.36 -9.71 -9.43
C ALA A 604 -43.34 -8.72 -8.78
N GLU A 605 -44.60 -8.76 -9.22
CA GLU A 605 -45.67 -7.86 -8.77
C GLU A 605 -46.43 -8.37 -7.54
N LEU A 606 -46.24 -9.64 -7.17
CA LEU A 606 -46.81 -10.26 -5.97
C LEU A 606 -46.43 -9.47 -4.69
N PRO A 607 -47.37 -9.24 -3.76
CA PRO A 607 -47.11 -8.44 -2.55
C PRO A 607 -45.90 -8.90 -1.75
N GLU A 608 -45.69 -10.21 -1.59
CA GLU A 608 -44.54 -10.80 -0.89
C GLU A 608 -43.19 -10.56 -1.58
N ASN A 609 -43.19 -10.38 -2.90
CA ASN A 609 -41.96 -10.21 -3.70
C ASN A 609 -41.58 -8.75 -3.94
N ARG A 610 -42.51 -7.80 -3.72
CA ARG A 610 -42.23 -6.36 -3.92
C ARG A 610 -41.05 -5.87 -3.10
N GLY A 611 -40.92 -6.33 -1.85
CA GLY A 611 -39.80 -6.00 -0.98
C GLY A 611 -38.46 -6.62 -1.39
N LYS A 612 -38.46 -7.56 -2.35
CA LYS A 612 -37.24 -8.16 -2.92
C LYS A 612 -36.75 -7.40 -4.17
N ASN A 613 -37.46 -6.37 -4.61
CA ASN A 613 -37.09 -5.55 -5.76
C ASN A 613 -36.42 -4.25 -5.31
N ARG A 614 -35.18 -4.01 -5.74
CA ARG A 614 -34.47 -2.75 -5.44
C ARG A 614 -35.16 -1.53 -6.07
N TYR A 615 -35.76 -1.74 -7.24
CA TYR A 615 -36.49 -0.70 -7.96
C TYR A 615 -37.83 -1.23 -8.44
N ASN A 616 -38.91 -0.52 -8.13
CA ASN A 616 -40.28 -0.91 -8.51
C ASN A 616 -40.53 -0.86 -10.02
N ASN A 617 -39.70 -0.16 -10.79
CA ASN A 617 -39.78 -0.05 -12.24
C ASN A 617 -38.82 -1.01 -12.98
N VAL A 618 -38.05 -1.83 -12.27
CA VAL A 618 -37.13 -2.82 -12.87
C VAL A 618 -37.48 -4.20 -12.35
N LEU A 619 -38.39 -4.86 -13.05
CA LEU A 619 -38.99 -6.13 -12.65
C LEU A 619 -38.66 -7.22 -13.67
N PRO A 620 -38.23 -8.43 -13.24
CA PRO A 620 -37.90 -9.51 -14.15
C PRO A 620 -39.15 -10.02 -14.89
N TYR A 621 -39.02 -10.29 -16.19
CA TYR A 621 -40.09 -10.94 -16.94
C TYR A 621 -40.24 -12.41 -16.53
N ASP A 622 -41.49 -12.90 -16.46
CA ASP A 622 -41.78 -14.26 -16.03
C ASP A 622 -41.18 -15.33 -16.96
N ILE A 623 -41.05 -15.03 -18.25
CA ILE A 623 -40.56 -15.97 -19.27
C ILE A 623 -39.10 -16.37 -19.07
N SER A 624 -38.29 -15.47 -18.51
CA SER A 624 -36.84 -15.58 -18.41
C SER A 624 -36.34 -15.46 -16.98
N ARG A 625 -37.20 -15.21 -15.99
CA ARG A 625 -36.78 -15.05 -14.59
C ARG A 625 -36.07 -16.29 -14.07
N VAL A 626 -35.07 -16.07 -13.23
CA VAL A 626 -34.45 -17.15 -12.47
C VAL A 626 -35.40 -17.57 -11.36
N LYS A 627 -35.53 -18.88 -11.15
CA LYS A 627 -36.42 -19.47 -10.13
C LYS A 627 -35.59 -20.24 -9.10
N LEU A 628 -35.75 -19.94 -7.83
CA LEU A 628 -35.07 -20.62 -6.73
C LEU A 628 -35.84 -21.85 -6.26
N SER A 629 -35.15 -22.80 -5.63
CA SER A 629 -35.79 -23.97 -5.04
C SER A 629 -36.53 -23.59 -3.73
N ASN A 630 -37.73 -24.14 -3.59
CA ASN A 630 -38.70 -23.74 -2.58
C ASN A 630 -38.45 -24.54 -1.29
N GLN A 631 -37.49 -24.14 -0.45
CA GLN A 631 -37.29 -24.74 0.87
C GLN A 631 -37.18 -23.70 2.00
N SER A 632 -38.03 -23.89 3.00
CA SER A 632 -37.95 -23.43 4.40
C SER A 632 -38.08 -21.95 4.79
N SER A 633 -37.87 -20.94 3.93
CA SER A 633 -37.85 -19.52 4.38
C SER A 633 -39.18 -18.74 4.23
N GLY A 634 -40.21 -19.32 3.62
CA GLY A 634 -41.50 -18.64 3.42
C GLY A 634 -41.52 -17.55 2.35
N THR A 635 -40.48 -17.45 1.51
CA THR A 635 -40.30 -16.34 0.56
C THR A 635 -40.39 -16.70 -0.94
N GLY A 636 -40.92 -17.89 -1.28
CA GLY A 636 -41.24 -18.31 -2.66
C GLY A 636 -40.04 -18.62 -3.56
N ASP A 637 -40.28 -18.83 -4.85
CA ASP A 637 -39.25 -19.15 -5.86
C ASP A 637 -38.55 -17.90 -6.47
N TYR A 638 -38.77 -16.73 -5.88
CA TYR A 638 -38.54 -15.44 -6.52
C TYR A 638 -37.19 -14.81 -6.15
N ILE A 639 -36.46 -14.41 -7.20
CA ILE A 639 -35.34 -13.48 -7.13
C ILE A 639 -35.41 -12.52 -8.34
N ASN A 640 -34.99 -11.26 -8.16
CA ASN A 640 -34.95 -10.28 -9.25
C ASN A 640 -33.72 -10.51 -10.14
N ALA A 641 -33.82 -11.52 -11.00
CA ALA A 641 -32.82 -11.88 -12.00
C ALA A 641 -33.47 -12.56 -13.21
N ASN A 642 -32.84 -12.43 -14.40
CA ASN A 642 -33.27 -13.08 -15.63
C ASN A 642 -32.10 -13.80 -16.29
N TYR A 643 -32.36 -14.96 -16.90
CA TYR A 643 -31.43 -15.56 -17.85
C TYR A 643 -31.34 -14.68 -19.10
N MET A 644 -30.11 -14.42 -19.53
CA MET A 644 -29.84 -13.63 -20.73
C MET A 644 -29.10 -14.48 -21.76
N PRO A 645 -29.46 -14.34 -23.05
CA PRO A 645 -28.74 -15.00 -24.13
C PRO A 645 -27.34 -14.42 -24.28
N GLY A 646 -26.37 -15.29 -24.52
CA GLY A 646 -25.06 -14.96 -25.07
C GLY A 646 -25.04 -15.22 -26.58
N TYR A 647 -23.84 -15.37 -27.15
CA TYR A 647 -23.70 -15.71 -28.57
C TYR A 647 -24.09 -17.17 -28.85
N ASN A 648 -23.54 -18.12 -28.08
CA ASN A 648 -23.74 -19.56 -28.30
C ASN A 648 -24.84 -20.22 -27.44
N SER A 649 -25.36 -19.54 -26.42
CA SER A 649 -26.33 -20.13 -25.47
C SER A 649 -27.41 -19.13 -25.06
N LYS A 650 -28.66 -19.61 -24.96
CA LYS A 650 -29.81 -18.81 -24.49
C LYS A 650 -29.76 -18.49 -22.99
N LYS A 651 -28.87 -19.14 -22.24
CA LYS A 651 -28.69 -18.96 -20.79
C LYS A 651 -27.23 -18.72 -20.44
N ALA A 652 -26.46 -18.11 -21.33
CA ALA A 652 -25.03 -17.85 -21.09
C ALA A 652 -24.79 -16.92 -19.88
N PHE A 653 -25.76 -16.05 -19.58
CA PHE A 653 -25.66 -15.10 -18.49
C PHE A 653 -26.90 -15.12 -17.60
N ILE A 654 -26.75 -14.63 -16.38
CA ILE A 654 -27.85 -14.18 -15.53
C ILE A 654 -27.65 -12.69 -15.28
N ALA A 655 -28.62 -11.86 -15.65
CA ALA A 655 -28.65 -10.44 -15.27
C ALA A 655 -29.48 -10.26 -14.00
N ALA A 656 -28.84 -9.80 -12.93
CA ALA A 656 -29.47 -9.63 -11.61
C ALA A 656 -29.33 -8.19 -11.10
N GLN A 657 -30.24 -7.78 -10.21
CA GLN A 657 -30.03 -6.56 -9.43
C GLN A 657 -28.90 -6.75 -8.40
N GLY A 658 -28.29 -5.66 -7.94
CA GLY A 658 -27.45 -5.69 -6.74
C GLY A 658 -28.30 -6.10 -5.53
N PRO A 659 -27.94 -7.15 -4.78
CA PRO A 659 -28.77 -7.66 -3.69
C PRO A 659 -29.04 -6.59 -2.63
N LEU A 660 -30.25 -6.62 -2.08
CA LEU A 660 -30.72 -5.88 -0.90
C LEU A 660 -30.40 -6.68 0.38
N PRO A 661 -30.43 -6.05 1.58
CA PRO A 661 -30.13 -6.76 2.84
C PRO A 661 -30.97 -8.03 3.05
N ASN A 662 -32.25 -7.97 2.68
CA ASN A 662 -33.21 -9.08 2.78
C ASN A 662 -33.16 -10.08 1.61
N THR A 663 -32.22 -9.95 0.68
CA THR A 663 -32.09 -10.82 -0.51
C THR A 663 -30.67 -11.34 -0.72
N ILE A 664 -29.74 -11.08 0.21
CA ILE A 664 -28.36 -11.60 0.12
C ILE A 664 -28.37 -13.14 0.16
N GLU A 665 -29.23 -13.73 1.00
CA GLU A 665 -29.41 -15.18 1.08
C GLU A 665 -29.95 -15.74 -0.24
N ASP A 666 -31.02 -15.16 -0.78
CA ASP A 666 -31.57 -15.52 -2.10
C ASP A 666 -30.49 -15.45 -3.21
N PHE A 667 -29.60 -14.44 -3.13
CA PHE A 667 -28.53 -14.21 -4.11
C PHE A 667 -27.48 -15.32 -4.09
N TRP A 668 -27.02 -15.73 -2.91
CA TRP A 668 -26.10 -16.88 -2.79
C TRP A 668 -26.79 -18.19 -3.11
N GLN A 669 -28.07 -18.35 -2.74
CA GLN A 669 -28.88 -19.51 -3.14
C GLN A 669 -28.94 -19.64 -4.67
N MET A 670 -29.14 -18.53 -5.38
CA MET A 670 -29.07 -18.51 -6.85
C MET A 670 -27.70 -18.96 -7.36
N ILE A 671 -26.61 -18.42 -6.81
CA ILE A 671 -25.24 -18.76 -7.22
C ILE A 671 -24.98 -20.25 -7.07
N TRP A 672 -25.41 -20.83 -5.96
CA TRP A 672 -25.29 -22.26 -5.69
C TRP A 672 -26.15 -23.11 -6.64
N GLU A 673 -27.46 -22.87 -6.66
CA GLU A 673 -28.40 -23.71 -7.42
C GLU A 673 -28.17 -23.67 -8.93
N LYS A 674 -27.66 -22.54 -9.45
CA LYS A 674 -27.42 -22.36 -10.88
C LYS A 674 -25.97 -22.64 -11.25
N SER A 675 -25.18 -23.22 -10.33
CA SER A 675 -23.79 -23.60 -10.53
C SER A 675 -22.96 -22.47 -11.13
N ILE A 676 -23.07 -21.27 -10.55
CA ILE A 676 -22.37 -20.08 -11.03
C ILE A 676 -20.94 -20.10 -10.51
N TYR A 677 -19.96 -20.03 -11.43
CA TYR A 677 -18.53 -19.94 -11.11
C TYR A 677 -17.97 -18.52 -11.29
N SER A 678 -18.69 -17.63 -11.98
CA SER A 678 -18.21 -16.28 -12.29
C SER A 678 -19.27 -15.24 -12.04
N ILE A 679 -18.90 -14.21 -11.27
CA ILE A 679 -19.73 -13.05 -10.97
C ILE A 679 -19.04 -11.81 -11.54
N VAL A 680 -19.78 -10.99 -12.27
CA VAL A 680 -19.34 -9.71 -12.82
C VAL A 680 -20.15 -8.61 -12.14
N MET A 681 -19.49 -7.84 -11.29
CA MET A 681 -20.06 -6.73 -10.54
C MET A 681 -19.62 -5.40 -11.17
N LEU A 682 -20.56 -4.62 -11.69
CA LEU A 682 -20.29 -3.41 -12.47
C LEU A 682 -20.71 -2.13 -11.73
N THR A 683 -20.67 -2.13 -10.39
CA THR A 683 -21.07 -0.98 -9.56
C THR A 683 -20.33 -1.04 -8.24
N LYS A 684 -20.02 0.12 -7.66
CA LYS A 684 -19.59 0.17 -6.26
C LYS A 684 -20.81 -0.07 -5.36
N CYS A 685 -20.60 -0.54 -4.13
CA CYS A 685 -21.70 -0.70 -3.17
C CYS A 685 -22.42 0.63 -2.91
N VAL A 686 -21.67 1.73 -2.84
CA VAL A 686 -22.16 3.09 -2.65
C VAL A 686 -21.61 3.99 -3.74
N GLU A 687 -22.51 4.74 -4.39
CA GLU A 687 -22.20 5.72 -5.44
C GLU A 687 -22.99 7.01 -5.10
N GLN A 688 -22.32 8.16 -5.07
CA GLN A 688 -22.90 9.44 -4.61
C GLN A 688 -23.72 9.32 -3.30
N ALA A 689 -23.15 8.66 -2.29
CA ALA A 689 -23.79 8.40 -0.99
C ALA A 689 -25.12 7.62 -1.05
N ARG A 690 -25.45 6.99 -2.18
CA ARG A 690 -26.61 6.12 -2.33
C ARG A 690 -26.16 4.66 -2.46
N THR A 691 -26.76 3.78 -1.66
CA THR A 691 -26.51 2.34 -1.75
C THR A 691 -27.05 1.78 -3.07
N LYS A 692 -26.14 1.33 -3.94
CA LYS A 692 -26.43 0.67 -5.22
C LYS A 692 -26.47 -0.85 -5.07
N CYS A 693 -25.66 -1.40 -4.18
CA CYS A 693 -25.54 -2.83 -3.93
C CYS A 693 -25.13 -3.05 -2.48
N GLU A 694 -25.70 -4.03 -1.79
CA GLU A 694 -25.13 -4.46 -0.51
C GLU A 694 -23.81 -5.19 -0.73
N GLN A 695 -22.92 -5.12 0.25
CA GLN A 695 -21.77 -6.01 0.29
C GLN A 695 -22.24 -7.43 0.64
N TYR A 696 -22.40 -8.26 -0.39
CA TYR A 696 -22.88 -9.63 -0.25
C TYR A 696 -21.75 -10.65 -0.01
N TRP A 697 -20.49 -10.24 0.05
CA TRP A 697 -19.34 -11.12 0.31
C TRP A 697 -18.70 -10.85 1.68
N PRO A 698 -17.98 -11.82 2.28
CA PRO A 698 -17.27 -11.64 3.56
C PRO A 698 -16.00 -10.78 3.42
N ASP A 699 -15.58 -10.12 4.51
CA ASP A 699 -14.32 -9.35 4.53
C ASP A 699 -13.08 -10.25 4.72
N LYS A 700 -13.02 -11.03 5.81
CA LYS A 700 -11.86 -11.90 6.12
C LYS A 700 -12.26 -13.26 6.69
N GLN A 701 -13.33 -13.31 7.48
CA GLN A 701 -13.82 -14.54 8.08
C GLN A 701 -14.93 -15.16 7.22
N PRO A 702 -15.02 -16.51 7.15
CA PRO A 702 -16.14 -17.18 6.50
C PRO A 702 -17.48 -16.66 7.01
N LYS A 703 -18.44 -16.45 6.10
CA LYS A 703 -19.78 -15.95 6.45
C LYS A 703 -20.86 -16.85 5.88
N SER A 704 -21.85 -17.17 6.72
CA SER A 704 -23.01 -17.96 6.33
C SER A 704 -24.12 -17.05 5.78
N TYR A 705 -24.69 -17.46 4.66
CA TYR A 705 -25.85 -16.86 4.00
C TYR A 705 -26.89 -17.96 3.81
N GLY A 706 -27.78 -18.12 4.80
CA GLY A 706 -28.61 -19.33 4.89
C GLY A 706 -27.74 -20.57 5.06
N ASP A 707 -28.00 -21.60 4.25
CA ASP A 707 -27.24 -22.86 4.24
C ASP A 707 -25.87 -22.77 3.54
N ILE A 708 -25.55 -21.63 2.91
CA ILE A 708 -24.36 -21.45 2.09
C ILE A 708 -23.28 -20.71 2.89
N ILE A 709 -22.10 -21.33 3.01
CA ILE A 709 -20.93 -20.75 3.63
C ILE A 709 -20.02 -20.24 2.52
N VAL A 710 -19.64 -18.97 2.60
CA VAL A 710 -18.74 -18.33 1.65
C VAL A 710 -17.47 -17.95 2.38
N THR A 711 -16.33 -18.38 1.84
CA THR A 711 -15.00 -18.08 2.37
C THR A 711 -14.21 -17.34 1.31
N MET A 712 -13.68 -16.16 1.63
CA MET A 712 -12.79 -15.43 0.73
C MET A 712 -11.39 -16.06 0.77
N VAL A 713 -10.92 -16.50 -0.40
CA VAL A 713 -9.62 -17.15 -0.59
C VAL A 713 -8.55 -16.13 -0.97
N SER A 714 -8.89 -15.21 -1.89
CA SER A 714 -7.97 -14.19 -2.36
C SER A 714 -8.73 -12.90 -2.72
N GLU A 715 -8.04 -11.76 -2.62
CA GLU A 715 -8.51 -10.48 -3.11
C GLU A 715 -7.33 -9.74 -3.76
N VAL A 716 -7.52 -9.31 -5.01
CA VAL A 716 -6.56 -8.51 -5.77
C VAL A 716 -7.25 -7.21 -6.16
N VAL A 717 -6.82 -6.10 -5.55
CA VAL A 717 -7.37 -4.76 -5.78
C VAL A 717 -6.48 -4.01 -6.77
N LEU A 718 -7.03 -3.67 -7.94
CA LEU A 718 -6.42 -2.75 -8.91
C LEU A 718 -7.24 -1.45 -8.97
N PRO A 719 -6.70 -0.34 -9.52
CA PRO A 719 -7.44 0.91 -9.64
C PRO A 719 -8.76 0.78 -10.42
N GLU A 720 -8.77 -0.06 -11.47
CA GLU A 720 -9.88 -0.20 -12.40
C GLU A 720 -10.89 -1.29 -11.97
N TRP A 721 -10.40 -2.35 -11.32
CA TRP A 721 -11.24 -3.44 -10.83
C TRP A 721 -10.62 -4.22 -9.67
N THR A 722 -11.44 -4.94 -8.93
CA THR A 722 -11.03 -5.90 -7.90
C THR A 722 -11.43 -7.31 -8.32
N ILE A 723 -10.55 -8.29 -8.12
CA ILE A 723 -10.85 -9.71 -8.35
C ILE A 723 -10.84 -10.43 -7.01
N ARG A 724 -11.88 -11.21 -6.73
CA ARG A 724 -12.00 -12.02 -5.50
C ARG A 724 -12.26 -13.46 -5.84
N ASP A 725 -11.56 -14.37 -5.19
CA ASP A 725 -11.87 -15.79 -5.24
C ASP A 725 -12.55 -16.22 -3.95
N PHE A 726 -13.65 -16.96 -4.10
CA PHE A 726 -14.40 -17.54 -3.00
C PHE A 726 -14.45 -19.05 -3.11
N THR A 727 -14.36 -19.73 -1.97
CA THR A 727 -14.86 -21.10 -1.83
C THR A 727 -16.28 -21.02 -1.30
N VAL A 728 -17.21 -21.65 -2.02
CA VAL A 728 -18.63 -21.71 -1.66
C VAL A 728 -18.95 -23.14 -1.30
N GLU A 729 -19.52 -23.33 -0.11
CA GLU A 729 -19.85 -24.64 0.46
C GLU A 729 -21.28 -24.62 0.97
N LYS A 730 -21.97 -25.77 0.93
CA LYS A 730 -23.29 -25.91 1.53
C LYS A 730 -23.20 -26.72 2.82
N SER A 731 -23.70 -26.17 3.91
CA SER A 731 -23.49 -26.63 5.30
C SER A 731 -23.84 -28.11 5.59
N ASN A 732 -24.62 -28.75 4.72
CA ASN A 732 -25.11 -30.12 4.87
C ASN A 732 -24.61 -31.09 3.79
N THR A 733 -23.65 -30.68 2.96
CA THR A 733 -23.10 -31.50 1.87
C THR A 733 -21.59 -31.30 1.76
N PRO A 734 -20.82 -32.33 1.36
CA PRO A 734 -19.39 -32.18 1.09
C PRO A 734 -19.11 -31.46 -0.25
N GLU A 735 -20.15 -31.00 -0.94
CA GLU A 735 -20.02 -30.26 -2.19
C GLU A 735 -19.47 -28.85 -1.90
N SER A 736 -18.44 -28.48 -2.65
CA SER A 736 -17.90 -27.13 -2.70
C SER A 736 -17.46 -26.80 -4.12
N HIS A 737 -17.53 -25.53 -4.48
CA HIS A 737 -16.95 -25.04 -5.73
C HIS A 737 -16.41 -23.63 -5.57
N THR A 738 -15.50 -23.26 -6.47
CA THR A 738 -14.87 -21.95 -6.48
C THR A 738 -15.70 -20.96 -7.28
N VAL A 739 -15.88 -19.75 -6.75
CA VAL A 739 -16.56 -18.66 -7.42
C VAL A 739 -15.63 -17.46 -7.48
N ARG A 740 -15.35 -16.96 -8.69
CA ARG A 740 -14.58 -15.74 -8.89
C ARG A 740 -15.50 -14.55 -9.14
N GLN A 741 -15.35 -13.49 -8.36
CA GLN A 741 -16.00 -12.21 -8.60
C GLN A 741 -15.01 -11.23 -9.25
N PHE A 742 -15.42 -10.70 -10.40
CA PHE A 742 -14.78 -9.60 -11.11
C PHE A 742 -15.58 -8.32 -10.83
N HIS A 743 -15.00 -7.40 -10.07
CA HIS A 743 -15.67 -6.19 -9.62
C HIS A 743 -15.05 -4.96 -10.30
N PHE A 744 -15.72 -4.46 -11.35
CA PHE A 744 -15.30 -3.28 -12.09
C PHE A 744 -15.66 -2.01 -11.31
N THR A 745 -14.64 -1.32 -10.80
CA THR A 745 -14.78 -0.18 -9.88
C THR A 745 -14.61 1.18 -10.54
N SER A 746 -14.18 1.23 -11.81
CA SER A 746 -13.95 2.47 -12.55
C SER A 746 -15.13 2.93 -13.42
N TRP A 747 -16.27 2.22 -13.43
CA TRP A 747 -17.45 2.73 -14.15
C TRP A 747 -17.99 3.98 -13.44
N PRO A 748 -18.11 5.13 -14.14
CA PRO A 748 -18.56 6.37 -13.51
C PRO A 748 -20.02 6.30 -13.03
N ASP A 749 -20.32 7.05 -11.98
CA ASP A 749 -21.65 7.10 -11.35
C ASP A 749 -22.72 7.64 -12.32
N HIS A 750 -22.34 8.55 -13.23
CA HIS A 750 -23.15 9.03 -14.36
C HIS A 750 -22.46 8.71 -15.69
N GLY A 751 -23.24 8.35 -16.71
CA GLY A 751 -22.74 8.12 -18.06
C GLY A 751 -22.04 6.76 -18.24
N VAL A 752 -20.99 6.78 -19.07
CA VAL A 752 -20.20 5.63 -19.53
C VAL A 752 -18.71 5.91 -19.30
N PRO A 753 -17.84 4.88 -19.25
CA PRO A 753 -16.40 5.11 -19.17
C PRO A 753 -15.91 6.05 -20.28
N GLU A 754 -14.93 6.91 -19.97
CA GLU A 754 -14.36 7.87 -20.94
C GLU A 754 -13.72 7.17 -22.15
N THR A 755 -13.14 6.00 -21.91
CA THR A 755 -12.50 5.17 -22.93
C THR A 755 -13.11 3.77 -22.97
N THR A 756 -13.06 3.13 -24.13
CA THR A 756 -13.66 1.81 -24.36
C THR A 756 -12.73 0.65 -23.96
N ASP A 757 -11.42 0.89 -23.97
CA ASP A 757 -10.35 -0.08 -23.73
C ASP A 757 -10.45 -0.75 -22.36
N LEU A 758 -10.75 0.00 -21.30
CA LEU A 758 -10.88 -0.55 -19.95
C LEU A 758 -11.95 -1.63 -19.86
N LEU A 759 -13.13 -1.38 -20.43
CA LEU A 759 -14.22 -2.34 -20.39
C LEU A 759 -13.98 -3.52 -21.34
N ILE A 760 -13.36 -3.29 -22.50
CA ILE A 760 -12.97 -4.34 -23.44
C ILE A 760 -11.93 -5.27 -22.81
N ASN A 761 -10.90 -4.73 -22.18
CA ASN A 761 -9.86 -5.49 -21.47
C ASN A 761 -10.45 -6.27 -20.30
N PHE A 762 -11.32 -5.64 -19.51
CA PHE A 762 -12.05 -6.32 -18.44
C PHE A 762 -12.91 -7.47 -18.95
N ARG A 763 -13.61 -7.28 -20.08
CA ARG A 763 -14.38 -8.35 -20.73
C ARG A 763 -13.47 -9.49 -21.16
N HIS A 764 -12.30 -9.22 -21.77
CA HIS A 764 -11.36 -10.27 -22.18
C HIS A 764 -10.90 -11.11 -20.98
N LEU A 765 -10.58 -10.46 -19.86
CA LEU A 765 -10.22 -11.13 -18.61
C LEU A 765 -11.35 -12.05 -18.10
N VAL A 766 -12.60 -11.56 -18.10
CA VAL A 766 -13.76 -12.36 -17.71
C VAL A 766 -13.97 -13.53 -18.69
N HIS A 767 -13.87 -13.28 -19.99
CA HIS A 767 -14.07 -14.30 -21.03
C HIS A 767 -13.02 -15.41 -20.94
N GLU A 768 -11.76 -15.05 -20.72
CA GLU A 768 -10.65 -16.00 -20.54
C GLU A 768 -10.91 -16.96 -19.37
N TYR A 769 -11.33 -16.42 -18.22
CA TYR A 769 -11.68 -17.26 -17.07
C TYR A 769 -12.94 -18.09 -17.31
N THR A 770 -14.01 -17.48 -17.83
CA THR A 770 -15.29 -18.15 -18.05
C THR A 770 -15.23 -19.25 -19.11
N SER A 771 -14.30 -19.16 -20.06
CA SER A 771 -14.04 -20.23 -21.05
C SER A 771 -13.57 -21.55 -20.43
N GLN A 772 -13.08 -21.51 -19.18
CA GLN A 772 -12.60 -22.67 -18.43
C GLN A 772 -13.70 -23.29 -17.54
N ASN A 773 -14.84 -22.60 -17.38
CA ASN A 773 -15.95 -23.07 -16.55
C ASN A 773 -16.75 -24.17 -17.26
N PRO A 774 -17.57 -24.95 -16.53
CA PRO A 774 -18.51 -25.88 -17.14
C PRO A 774 -19.43 -25.20 -18.15
N VAL A 775 -19.71 -25.86 -19.29
CA VAL A 775 -20.47 -25.30 -20.43
C VAL A 775 -21.86 -24.78 -20.03
N ASP A 776 -22.49 -25.40 -19.04
CA ASP A 776 -23.84 -25.04 -18.56
C ASP A 776 -23.85 -23.98 -17.45
N SER A 777 -22.67 -23.49 -17.00
CA SER A 777 -22.56 -22.46 -15.95
C SER A 777 -22.84 -21.05 -16.52
N PRO A 778 -23.94 -20.38 -16.15
CA PRO A 778 -24.15 -18.99 -16.54
C PRO A 778 -23.18 -18.06 -15.81
N THR A 779 -22.72 -17.02 -16.50
CA THR A 779 -22.00 -15.90 -15.84
C THR A 779 -23.02 -14.95 -15.21
N LEU A 780 -22.94 -14.74 -13.89
CA LEU A 780 -23.79 -13.80 -13.18
C LEU A 780 -23.27 -12.38 -13.40
N VAL A 781 -24.07 -11.48 -13.97
CA VAL A 781 -23.70 -10.09 -14.20
C VAL A 781 -24.69 -9.19 -13.47
N HIS A 782 -24.20 -8.28 -12.64
CA HIS A 782 -25.04 -7.33 -11.92
C HIS A 782 -24.41 -5.95 -11.80
N CYS A 783 -25.27 -4.95 -11.58
CA CYS A 783 -24.88 -3.60 -11.20
C CYS A 783 -25.81 -3.17 -10.05
N SER A 784 -26.43 -2.00 -10.12
CA SER A 784 -27.51 -1.61 -9.20
C SER A 784 -28.84 -2.27 -9.57
N ALA A 785 -29.43 -1.87 -10.71
CA ALA A 785 -30.69 -2.40 -11.20
C ALA A 785 -30.55 -3.70 -12.03
N GLY A 786 -29.33 -4.03 -12.44
CA GLY A 786 -29.06 -5.19 -13.29
C GLY A 786 -29.52 -5.02 -14.74
N VAL A 787 -29.51 -3.79 -15.28
CA VAL A 787 -30.04 -3.49 -16.63
C VAL A 787 -29.12 -2.60 -17.47
N GLY A 788 -28.66 -1.46 -16.93
CA GLY A 788 -27.83 -0.50 -17.67
C GLY A 788 -26.43 -1.05 -17.98
N ARG A 789 -25.49 -0.85 -17.04
CA ARG A 789 -24.10 -1.36 -17.15
C ARG A 789 -24.04 -2.87 -17.41
N THR A 790 -24.91 -3.63 -16.75
CA THR A 790 -25.09 -5.09 -16.97
C THR A 790 -25.45 -5.41 -18.42
N GLY A 791 -26.41 -4.69 -19.01
CA GLY A 791 -26.79 -4.90 -20.41
C GLY A 791 -25.69 -4.49 -21.37
N THR A 792 -24.98 -3.39 -21.08
CA THR A 792 -23.83 -2.96 -21.87
C THR A 792 -22.73 -4.02 -21.88
N PHE A 793 -22.34 -4.56 -20.72
CA PHE A 793 -21.31 -5.61 -20.65
C PHE A 793 -21.70 -6.87 -21.43
N ILE A 794 -22.93 -7.38 -21.23
CA ILE A 794 -23.42 -8.57 -21.94
C ILE A 794 -23.49 -8.31 -23.46
N ALA A 795 -23.91 -7.12 -23.87
CA ALA A 795 -23.97 -6.76 -25.29
C ALA A 795 -22.58 -6.72 -25.92
N ILE A 796 -21.58 -6.10 -25.29
CA ILE A 796 -20.18 -6.08 -25.78
C ILE A 796 -19.66 -7.50 -25.94
N ASP A 797 -19.89 -8.36 -24.95
CA ASP A 797 -19.42 -9.74 -25.02
C ASP A 797 -19.99 -10.49 -26.23
N ARG A 798 -21.30 -10.35 -26.48
CA ARG A 798 -21.97 -10.92 -27.65
C ARG A 798 -21.47 -10.34 -28.96
N LEU A 799 -21.30 -9.02 -29.02
CA LEU A 799 -20.88 -8.32 -30.24
C LEU A 799 -19.46 -8.70 -30.64
N ILE A 800 -18.55 -8.87 -29.67
CA ILE A 800 -17.20 -9.34 -29.96
C ILE A 800 -17.22 -10.76 -30.53
N GLN A 801 -17.97 -11.69 -29.91
CA GLN A 801 -18.10 -13.05 -30.46
C GLN A 801 -18.75 -13.04 -31.86
N GLN A 802 -19.75 -12.19 -32.09
CA GLN A 802 -20.38 -12.04 -33.40
C GLN A 802 -19.39 -11.52 -34.46
N MET A 803 -18.56 -10.55 -34.12
CA MET A 803 -17.49 -10.05 -35.01
C MET A 803 -16.48 -11.14 -35.34
N GLU A 804 -16.04 -11.89 -34.33
CA GLU A 804 -15.03 -12.94 -34.47
C GLU A 804 -15.53 -14.11 -35.33
N MET A 805 -16.81 -14.48 -35.20
CA MET A 805 -17.38 -15.67 -35.84
C MET A 805 -18.06 -15.39 -37.19
N GLU A 806 -18.75 -14.26 -37.34
CA GLU A 806 -19.56 -13.94 -38.52
C GLU A 806 -19.02 -12.79 -39.37
N ASN A 807 -18.04 -12.04 -38.85
CA ASN A 807 -17.54 -10.79 -39.47
C ASN A 807 -18.68 -9.77 -39.73
N THR A 808 -19.71 -9.81 -38.88
CA THR A 808 -20.85 -8.90 -38.85
C THR A 808 -21.10 -8.41 -37.42
N VAL A 809 -21.87 -7.33 -37.30
CA VAL A 809 -22.27 -6.72 -36.04
C VAL A 809 -23.74 -6.33 -36.14
N ASP A 810 -24.53 -6.67 -35.14
CA ASP A 810 -25.93 -6.22 -35.02
C ASP A 810 -26.20 -5.68 -33.61
N VAL A 811 -25.69 -4.47 -33.31
CA VAL A 811 -25.87 -3.82 -31.99
C VAL A 811 -27.36 -3.69 -31.66
N TYR A 812 -28.16 -3.22 -32.61
CA TYR A 812 -29.60 -3.09 -32.45
C TYR A 812 -30.27 -4.43 -32.13
N GLY A 813 -30.00 -5.47 -32.91
CA GLY A 813 -30.57 -6.80 -32.74
C GLY A 813 -30.16 -7.44 -31.41
N VAL A 814 -28.90 -7.29 -31.00
CA VAL A 814 -28.41 -7.76 -29.70
C VAL A 814 -29.16 -7.06 -28.56
N VAL A 815 -29.27 -5.74 -28.57
CA VAL A 815 -29.98 -5.01 -27.50
C VAL A 815 -31.48 -5.31 -27.51
N TYR A 816 -32.09 -5.45 -28.68
CA TYR A 816 -33.48 -5.88 -28.82
C TYR A 816 -33.71 -7.24 -28.15
N ASP A 817 -32.86 -8.22 -28.44
CA ASP A 817 -32.93 -9.57 -27.86
C ASP A 817 -32.70 -9.54 -26.34
N LEU A 818 -31.75 -8.74 -25.84
CA LEU A 818 -31.60 -8.53 -24.39
C LEU A 818 -32.86 -7.93 -23.76
N ARG A 819 -33.48 -6.93 -24.39
CA ARG A 819 -34.74 -6.34 -23.91
C ARG A 819 -35.94 -7.27 -23.97
N MET A 820 -35.87 -8.35 -24.77
CA MET A 820 -36.84 -9.44 -24.73
C MET A 820 -36.62 -10.41 -23.56
N HIS A 821 -35.53 -10.30 -22.81
CA HIS A 821 -35.27 -11.16 -21.65
C HIS A 821 -35.34 -10.39 -20.34
N ARG A 822 -35.01 -9.10 -20.32
CA ARG A 822 -35.11 -8.25 -19.11
C ARG A 822 -35.43 -6.81 -19.52
N PRO A 823 -36.26 -6.05 -18.77
CA PRO A 823 -36.58 -4.68 -19.16
C PRO A 823 -35.33 -3.79 -19.16
N LEU A 824 -35.34 -2.76 -20.02
CA LEU A 824 -34.38 -1.65 -19.98
C LEU A 824 -32.89 -2.04 -20.12
N MET A 825 -32.58 -3.24 -20.62
CA MET A 825 -31.19 -3.62 -20.91
C MET A 825 -30.55 -2.59 -21.83
N VAL A 826 -29.36 -2.10 -21.46
CA VAL A 826 -28.73 -0.89 -22.03
C VAL A 826 -29.68 0.30 -21.81
N GLN A 827 -29.58 0.94 -20.65
CA GLN A 827 -30.65 1.77 -20.08
C GLN A 827 -30.64 3.22 -20.60
N THR A 828 -29.50 3.71 -21.05
CA THR A 828 -29.34 5.08 -21.56
C THR A 828 -28.88 5.08 -23.01
N GLU A 829 -29.16 6.17 -23.72
CA GLU A 829 -28.65 6.39 -25.07
C GLU A 829 -27.11 6.40 -25.08
N ASP A 830 -26.48 7.04 -24.10
CA ASP A 830 -25.02 7.05 -23.96
C ASP A 830 -24.43 5.64 -23.89
N GLN A 831 -25.10 4.71 -23.19
CA GLN A 831 -24.66 3.31 -23.14
C GLN A 831 -24.79 2.62 -24.50
N TYR A 832 -25.82 2.96 -25.29
CA TYR A 832 -26.00 2.43 -26.65
C TYR A 832 -24.97 3.01 -27.63
N VAL A 833 -24.67 4.30 -27.54
CA VAL A 833 -23.60 4.95 -28.30
C VAL A 833 -22.24 4.36 -27.90
N PHE A 834 -22.00 4.15 -26.61
CA PHE A 834 -20.79 3.54 -26.09
C PHE A 834 -20.59 2.10 -26.59
N LEU A 835 -21.65 1.30 -26.72
CA LEU A 835 -21.57 -0.02 -27.36
C LEU A 835 -21.05 0.08 -28.80
N ASN A 836 -21.60 1.01 -29.58
CA ASN A 836 -21.17 1.24 -30.94
C ASN A 836 -19.72 1.75 -30.99
N GLN A 837 -19.31 2.58 -30.03
CA GLN A 837 -17.93 3.06 -29.91
C GLN A 837 -16.97 1.90 -29.58
N CYS A 838 -17.34 0.99 -28.66
CA CYS A 838 -16.57 -0.22 -28.37
C CYS A 838 -16.39 -1.06 -29.64
N VAL A 839 -17.46 -1.29 -30.42
CA VAL A 839 -17.36 -2.02 -31.69
C VAL A 839 -16.40 -1.30 -32.65
N MET A 840 -16.53 0.01 -32.81
CA MET A 840 -15.68 0.81 -33.70
C MET A 840 -14.20 0.69 -33.33
N ASP A 841 -13.88 0.78 -32.04
CA ASP A 841 -12.50 0.73 -31.54
C ASP A 841 -11.90 -0.67 -31.65
N ILE A 842 -12.69 -1.72 -31.45
CA ILE A 842 -12.26 -3.12 -31.66
C ILE A 842 -11.94 -3.36 -33.14
N ILE A 843 -12.79 -2.88 -34.05
CA ILE A 843 -12.57 -3.00 -35.50
C ILE A 843 -11.29 -2.24 -35.91
N LYS A 844 -11.07 -1.03 -35.40
CA LYS A 844 -9.81 -0.28 -35.64
C LYS A 844 -8.59 -1.05 -35.15
N SER A 845 -8.62 -1.55 -33.91
CA SER A 845 -7.52 -2.30 -33.32
C SER A 845 -7.19 -3.58 -34.11
N GLN A 846 -8.20 -4.32 -34.57
CA GLN A 846 -7.99 -5.50 -35.42
C GLN A 846 -7.37 -5.15 -36.78
N ARG A 847 -7.71 -3.98 -37.35
CA ARG A 847 -7.13 -3.49 -38.61
C ARG A 847 -5.66 -3.10 -38.44
N GLU A 848 -5.33 -2.40 -37.38
CA GLU A 848 -3.95 -2.00 -37.05
C GLU A 848 -3.06 -3.24 -36.82
N ARG A 849 -3.52 -4.22 -36.02
CA ARG A 849 -2.82 -5.50 -35.82
C ARG A 849 -2.61 -6.28 -37.12
N LYS A 850 -3.60 -6.32 -38.01
CA LYS A 850 -3.45 -6.94 -39.34
C LYS A 850 -2.42 -6.20 -40.21
N THR A 851 -2.33 -4.88 -40.10
CA THR A 851 -1.37 -4.07 -40.86
C THR A 851 0.07 -4.32 -40.37
N ASP A 852 0.29 -4.40 -39.07
CA ASP A 852 1.59 -4.74 -38.47
C ASP A 852 2.07 -6.16 -38.82
N LEU A 853 1.16 -7.14 -38.82
CA LEU A 853 1.45 -8.52 -39.26
C LEU A 853 1.81 -8.58 -40.76
N ILE A 854 1.20 -7.72 -41.59
CA ILE A 854 1.56 -7.61 -43.01
C ILE A 854 2.97 -7.01 -43.16
N TYR A 855 3.32 -5.95 -42.42
CA TYR A 855 4.68 -5.38 -42.46
C TYR A 855 5.75 -6.32 -41.92
N GLN A 856 5.45 -7.13 -40.90
CA GLN A 856 6.36 -8.18 -40.42
C GLN A 856 6.53 -9.31 -41.44
N ASN A 857 5.46 -9.74 -42.14
CA ASN A 857 5.57 -10.75 -43.20
C ASN A 857 6.30 -10.23 -44.45
N VAL A 858 6.16 -8.96 -44.82
CA VAL A 858 6.89 -8.36 -45.95
C VAL A 858 8.39 -8.25 -45.64
N THR A 859 8.75 -7.95 -44.38
CA THR A 859 10.15 -7.91 -43.93
C THR A 859 10.73 -9.33 -43.81
N ALA A 860 9.93 -10.32 -43.42
CA ALA A 860 10.32 -11.73 -43.44
C ALA A 860 10.49 -12.27 -44.87
N MET A 861 9.66 -11.86 -45.84
CA MET A 861 9.82 -12.24 -47.25
C MET A 861 11.10 -11.67 -47.89
N ALA A 862 11.55 -10.48 -47.48
CA ALA A 862 12.81 -9.88 -47.94
C ALA A 862 14.08 -10.60 -47.42
N ILE A 863 13.95 -11.46 -46.39
CA ILE A 863 15.06 -12.24 -45.83
C ILE A 863 15.19 -13.62 -46.54
N TYR A 864 14.15 -14.08 -47.24
CA TYR A 864 14.14 -15.38 -47.93
C TYR A 864 14.38 -15.32 -49.45
N GLU A 865 14.60 -14.14 -50.06
CA GLU A 865 14.91 -14.02 -51.50
C GLU A 865 16.37 -14.36 -51.90
N ASN A 866 17.20 -14.90 -50.98
CA ASN A 866 18.58 -15.30 -51.29
C ASN A 866 18.89 -16.80 -51.14
N PHE A 867 17.90 -17.66 -51.31
CA PHE A 867 18.15 -19.10 -51.51
C PHE A 867 17.31 -19.63 -52.68
N THR A 868 17.99 -19.95 -53.78
CA THR A 868 17.44 -20.70 -54.91
C THR A 868 17.20 -22.15 -54.47
N PRO A 869 15.95 -22.67 -54.47
CA PRO A 869 15.70 -24.06 -54.10
C PRO A 869 15.89 -24.99 -55.31
N GLY A 870 16.74 -26.00 -55.15
CA GLY A 870 16.86 -27.12 -56.08
C GLY A 870 15.60 -28.03 -56.05
N PRO A 871 15.34 -28.80 -57.12
CA PRO A 871 14.06 -29.49 -57.30
C PRO A 871 14.06 -30.87 -56.62
N ALA A 872 13.28 -31.04 -55.56
CA ALA A 872 12.73 -32.34 -55.17
C ALA A 872 11.52 -32.21 -54.22
N PHE A 873 10.37 -32.70 -54.71
CA PHE A 873 9.23 -33.35 -54.04
C PHE A 873 9.05 -33.24 -52.50
N GLY A 874 7.83 -33.09 -51.95
CA GLY A 874 6.52 -33.38 -52.52
C GLY A 874 5.34 -32.98 -51.61
N LYS A 875 4.17 -32.94 -52.24
CA LYS A 875 2.85 -32.56 -51.71
C LYS A 875 2.35 -33.50 -50.60
N ALA A 876 1.63 -32.93 -49.63
CA ALA A 876 0.52 -33.62 -48.98
C ALA A 876 -0.67 -32.66 -48.82
N ASN A 877 -1.79 -33.08 -49.40
CA ASN A 877 -3.14 -32.52 -49.33
C ASN A 877 -3.67 -32.64 -47.87
N GLY A 878 -4.71 -31.93 -47.40
CA GLY A 878 -5.73 -31.16 -48.10
C GLY A 878 -6.79 -30.56 -47.16
N TYR A 879 -7.74 -29.95 -47.84
CA TYR A 879 -8.95 -29.18 -47.51
C TYR A 879 -9.87 -29.53 -46.33
N HIS A 880 -10.45 -28.43 -45.79
CA HIS A 880 -11.86 -28.12 -45.43
C HIS A 880 -12.77 -29.14 -44.73
N ALA A 881 -13.40 -28.70 -43.63
CA ALA A 881 -14.75 -28.13 -43.67
C ALA A 881 -14.87 -27.00 -42.64
#